data_AF-A0A100HK10-F1
#
_entry.id   AF-A0A100HK10-F1
#
_cell.length_a   1.000
_cell.length_b   1.000
_cell.length_c   1.000
_cell.angle_alpha   90.00
_cell.angle_beta   90.00
_cell.angle_gamma   90.00
#
_symmetry.space_group_name_H-M   'P 1'
#
loop_
_entity.id
_entity.type
_entity.pdbx_description
1 polymer ?
#
loop_
_entity_poly.entity_id
_entity_poly.type
_entity_poly.pdbx_seq_one_letter_code
_entity_poly.pdbx_strand_id
1 'polypeptide(L)'
;MNHKLVATALLGAALLAGCTRPNTPTPTPGTQTDFGRLQALKPGTQDTINTKLKVNIVFVGYRQTLPGQVATARQISTADFDQTLPSTYDAVNRIPSAYGRTEKTGTSFDFDYNYVFANQAFEDDFFKFVQTQEVSQPAPLTSREKIFNCQGDPTCTTPSGNITRAIDANNNIVVDALKTENWLADNVGRVGVKPGEYTIYFVNWYDRPDFKFHSYARLDAKDTDTGAPFGTYSSRRLIAWGGSARTEAPAQRVWFYDLSANPDPWTDAFDVTNPDVDGDGAPDYRMPPIWEYGTRKANIGYGRKVSPDLALVARYTAINLLFTPSPIYRAALTPPEMPDTINLDVHIEQGDGAADPATVLNKTLLQDRVKVLQPFATFKQTSKTTALDGDLADVYKCFFGVSEDTCSPDYADFSGEKLFQFGVKELRETYKTTPAGTYNLPIYLFNDSTNSQGGLLGVAYDDGETGTQSFVYSFLTPDLFDFGYGFTDTSVHETGHHLSLSHPHDGYDSEQNLSYGPSGDFHFVNTGDQSATIMSYNDLSRTFGQFNLDSQYRYLTAAYLNNTNAILELVRRANKAGSVSSAAQSADSKFVQAKTKYDALDYLGAAQLAHDGYRSVLSAAKSAGVPVTAYKWYENLNGLEGLSVGQGAKMRFSPTFKAQTGVVAFPEETAYQRKLRLSK
;
A
#
# COMPACT_ATOMS: atom_id res chain seq x y z
N MET A 1 23.41 -44.09 27.17
CA MET A 1 24.43 -44.91 26.47
C MET A 1 23.73 -45.60 25.31
N ASN A 2 23.76 -45.02 24.10
CA ASN A 2 24.69 -45.34 23.00
C ASN A 2 24.46 -46.77 22.44
N HIS A 3 24.26 -47.03 21.16
CA HIS A 3 24.24 -46.24 19.92
C HIS A 3 23.86 -47.19 18.76
N LYS A 4 23.10 -46.70 17.76
CA LYS A 4 23.28 -46.84 16.28
C LYS A 4 23.30 -48.26 15.67
N LEU A 5 22.90 -48.54 14.43
CA LEU A 5 22.33 -47.87 13.25
C LEU A 5 22.11 -49.02 12.23
N VAL A 6 21.24 -48.83 11.23
CA VAL A 6 21.53 -48.96 9.78
C VAL A 6 20.21 -49.25 9.03
N ALA A 7 19.96 -48.40 8.04
CA ALA A 7 18.89 -48.46 7.06
C ALA A 7 19.32 -49.24 5.81
N THR A 8 18.39 -49.84 5.05
CA THR A 8 18.37 -49.76 3.58
C THR A 8 17.00 -50.15 3.02
N ALA A 9 16.59 -49.45 1.96
CA ALA A 9 15.35 -49.57 1.19
C ALA A 9 15.34 -50.78 0.22
N LEU A 10 14.16 -51.11 -0.34
CA LEU A 10 13.97 -51.39 -1.78
C LEU A 10 12.49 -51.53 -2.19
N LEU A 11 12.19 -50.91 -3.33
CA LEU A 11 10.97 -51.02 -4.15
C LEU A 11 10.70 -52.47 -4.61
N GLY A 12 9.42 -52.78 -4.83
CA GLY A 12 9.00 -53.92 -5.65
C GLY A 12 7.56 -53.72 -6.14
N ALA A 13 7.40 -53.53 -7.45
CA ALA A 13 6.13 -53.36 -8.11
C ALA A 13 5.54 -54.70 -8.60
N ALA A 14 4.22 -54.79 -8.49
CA ALA A 14 3.26 -55.35 -9.46
C ALA A 14 2.95 -56.87 -9.51
N LEU A 15 1.62 -57.08 -9.51
CA LEU A 15 0.80 -58.11 -10.18
C LEU A 15 0.51 -59.42 -9.43
N LEU A 16 -0.75 -59.54 -8.97
CA LEU A 16 -1.63 -60.65 -9.33
C LEU A 16 -3.09 -60.16 -9.35
N ALA A 17 -3.76 -60.40 -10.47
CA ALA A 17 -5.14 -60.07 -10.74
C ALA A 17 -6.09 -61.03 -10.01
N GLY A 18 -7.18 -60.50 -9.45
CA GLY A 18 -8.28 -61.28 -8.90
C GLY A 18 -9.54 -60.42 -8.84
N CYS A 19 -10.56 -60.81 -9.61
CA CYS A 19 -11.81 -60.10 -9.83
C CYS A 19 -12.51 -59.66 -8.53
N THR A 20 -12.66 -58.35 -8.34
CA THR A 20 -13.86 -57.69 -7.80
C THR A 20 -13.77 -56.24 -8.26
N ARG A 21 -14.88 -55.65 -8.73
CA ARG A 21 -15.01 -54.19 -8.76
C ARG A 21 -15.41 -53.76 -7.36
N PRO A 22 -14.55 -53.11 -6.55
CA PRO A 22 -15.07 -52.13 -5.64
C PRO A 22 -15.35 -50.88 -6.48
N ASN A 23 -16.53 -50.29 -6.31
CA ASN A 23 -16.65 -48.85 -6.45
C ASN A 23 -15.61 -48.25 -5.51
N THR A 24 -14.40 -47.95 -5.99
CA THR A 24 -13.47 -47.12 -5.23
C THR A 24 -14.16 -45.78 -5.12
N PRO A 25 -14.62 -45.36 -3.93
CA PRO A 25 -15.07 -43.98 -3.79
C PRO A 25 -13.84 -43.16 -4.15
N THR A 26 -13.94 -42.30 -5.16
CA THR A 26 -12.94 -41.25 -5.35
C THR A 26 -12.75 -40.62 -3.97
N PRO A 27 -11.55 -40.67 -3.35
CA PRO A 27 -11.39 -40.20 -2.00
C PRO A 27 -11.91 -38.77 -1.95
N THR A 28 -12.94 -38.53 -1.13
CA THR A 28 -13.54 -37.20 -1.02
C THR A 28 -12.41 -36.22 -0.73
N PRO A 29 -12.26 -35.14 -1.51
CA PRO A 29 -11.21 -34.16 -1.29
C PRO A 29 -11.20 -33.71 0.18
N GLY A 30 -10.00 -33.49 0.73
CA GLY A 30 -9.79 -33.03 2.09
C GLY A 30 -9.02 -34.00 2.99
N THR A 31 -8.53 -33.47 4.11
CA THR A 31 -7.70 -34.14 5.10
C THR A 31 -8.56 -34.62 6.27
N GLN A 32 -8.32 -35.84 6.74
CA GLN A 32 -8.97 -36.35 7.94
C GLN A 32 -8.41 -35.64 9.18
N THR A 33 -9.29 -35.08 10.02
CA THR A 33 -8.94 -34.39 11.26
C THR A 33 -9.85 -34.85 12.41
N ASP A 34 -9.59 -34.36 13.62
CA ASP A 34 -10.45 -34.56 14.81
C ASP A 34 -11.86 -33.92 14.66
N PHE A 35 -12.04 -33.04 13.67
CA PHE A 35 -13.29 -32.37 13.35
C PHE A 35 -14.01 -33.02 12.15
N GLY A 36 -13.52 -34.16 11.69
CA GLY A 36 -13.94 -34.80 10.43
C GLY A 36 -13.02 -34.41 9.27
N ARG A 37 -13.52 -34.59 8.05
CA ARG A 37 -12.75 -34.30 6.83
C ARG A 37 -12.91 -32.82 6.45
N LEU A 38 -11.81 -32.08 6.42
CA LEU A 38 -11.76 -30.65 6.08
C LEU A 38 -10.95 -30.43 4.80
N GLN A 39 -11.37 -29.52 3.92
CA GLN A 39 -10.74 -29.23 2.64
C GLN A 39 -9.82 -28.00 2.68
N ALA A 40 -10.27 -26.94 3.35
CA ALA A 40 -9.58 -25.64 3.42
C ALA A 40 -8.94 -25.42 4.80
N LEU A 41 -9.65 -25.76 5.88
CA LEU A 41 -9.18 -25.57 7.24
C LEU A 41 -8.13 -26.61 7.64
N LYS A 42 -7.06 -26.14 8.28
CA LYS A 42 -5.91 -26.93 8.75
C LYS A 42 -5.66 -26.61 10.24
N PRO A 43 -6.40 -27.23 11.18
CA PRO A 43 -6.27 -26.94 12.61
C PRO A 43 -4.81 -26.94 13.08
N GLY A 44 -4.40 -25.88 13.77
CA GLY A 44 -3.05 -25.73 14.34
C GLY A 44 -1.95 -25.37 13.34
N THR A 45 -2.29 -25.18 12.06
CA THR A 45 -1.33 -24.82 11.01
C THR A 45 -1.66 -23.45 10.44
N GLN A 46 -0.65 -22.58 10.33
CA GLN A 46 -0.77 -21.36 9.55
C GLN A 46 -0.81 -21.72 8.06
N ASP A 47 -1.79 -21.20 7.36
CA ASP A 47 -2.02 -21.44 5.94
C ASP A 47 -1.85 -20.17 5.12
N THR A 48 -1.60 -20.38 3.84
CA THR A 48 -1.42 -19.31 2.85
C THR A 48 -2.42 -19.50 1.71
N ILE A 49 -3.16 -18.45 1.41
CA ILE A 49 -4.05 -18.39 0.26
C ILE A 49 -3.17 -18.04 -0.95
N ASN A 50 -2.85 -19.05 -1.76
CA ASN A 50 -2.15 -18.84 -3.02
C ASN A 50 -3.13 -18.62 -4.17
N THR A 51 -2.91 -17.55 -4.94
CA THR A 51 -3.77 -17.17 -6.06
C THR A 51 -2.96 -16.91 -7.32
N LYS A 52 -3.39 -17.48 -8.44
CA LYS A 52 -2.84 -17.14 -9.74
C LYS A 52 -3.43 -15.79 -10.20
N LEU A 53 -2.65 -14.72 -10.13
CA LEU A 53 -3.09 -13.37 -10.44
C LEU A 53 -2.75 -12.99 -11.87
N LYS A 54 -3.79 -12.81 -12.69
CA LYS A 54 -3.62 -12.28 -14.04
C LYS A 54 -3.40 -10.77 -14.00
N VAL A 55 -2.32 -10.31 -14.63
CA VAL A 55 -1.98 -8.89 -14.78
C VAL A 55 -1.91 -8.58 -16.28
N ASN A 56 -2.79 -7.68 -16.73
CA ASN A 56 -2.83 -7.24 -18.12
C ASN A 56 -1.92 -6.02 -18.29
N ILE A 57 -1.03 -6.05 -19.27
CA ILE A 57 -0.14 -4.93 -19.61
C ILE A 57 -0.52 -4.47 -21.02
N VAL A 58 -1.24 -3.36 -21.08
CA VAL A 58 -1.80 -2.80 -22.30
C VAL A 58 -0.94 -1.63 -22.76
N PHE A 59 -0.47 -1.70 -23.98
CA PHE A 59 0.31 -0.65 -24.61
C PHE A 59 -0.56 0.15 -25.58
N VAL A 60 -0.72 1.45 -25.32
CA VAL A 60 -1.49 2.40 -26.14
C VAL A 60 -0.51 3.36 -26.82
N GLY A 61 -0.43 3.33 -28.14
CA GLY A 61 0.51 4.14 -28.93
C GLY A 61 1.91 3.54 -29.08
N TYR A 62 2.17 2.37 -28.49
CA TYR A 62 3.37 1.57 -28.76
C TYR A 62 3.08 0.41 -29.72
N ARG A 63 4.14 -0.17 -30.27
CA ARG A 63 4.13 -1.34 -31.15
C ARG A 63 5.12 -2.37 -30.61
N GLN A 64 4.88 -3.64 -30.89
CA GLN A 64 5.84 -4.68 -30.54
C GLN A 64 7.10 -4.56 -31.41
N THR A 65 8.28 -4.69 -30.80
CA THR A 65 9.54 -4.81 -31.54
C THR A 65 9.52 -6.09 -32.37
N LEU A 66 9.67 -5.99 -33.69
CA LEU A 66 9.76 -7.18 -34.54
C LEU A 66 11.14 -7.84 -34.40
N PRO A 67 11.24 -9.18 -34.52
CA PRO A 67 12.52 -9.87 -34.50
C PRO A 67 13.53 -9.26 -35.50
N GLY A 68 14.75 -8.98 -35.04
CA GLY A 68 15.82 -8.39 -35.86
C GLY A 68 15.77 -6.87 -36.04
N GLN A 69 14.81 -6.17 -35.42
CA GLN A 69 14.76 -4.70 -35.43
C GLN A 69 15.39 -4.07 -34.19
N VAL A 70 15.95 -2.87 -34.36
CA VAL A 70 16.39 -2.02 -33.24
C VAL A 70 15.17 -1.23 -32.75
N ALA A 71 14.83 -1.40 -31.47
CA ALA A 71 13.70 -0.72 -30.85
C ALA A 71 13.83 0.81 -30.92
N THR A 72 12.81 1.49 -31.45
CA THR A 72 12.60 2.94 -31.35
C THR A 72 11.82 3.31 -30.08
N ALA A 73 11.56 4.61 -29.85
CA ALA A 73 10.74 5.09 -28.74
C ALA A 73 9.29 4.55 -28.72
N ARG A 74 8.79 4.00 -29.84
CA ARG A 74 7.48 3.34 -29.90
C ARG A 74 7.53 1.82 -29.84
N GLN A 75 8.71 1.22 -29.76
CA GLN A 75 8.86 -0.22 -29.85
C GLN A 75 9.14 -0.86 -28.49
N ILE A 76 8.31 -1.85 -28.15
CA ILE A 76 8.36 -2.56 -26.88
C ILE A 76 8.76 -4.02 -27.11
N SER A 77 9.73 -4.48 -26.32
CA SER A 77 10.16 -5.87 -26.24
C SER A 77 9.47 -6.51 -25.04
N THR A 78 8.53 -7.42 -25.27
CA THR A 78 7.91 -8.19 -24.18
C THR A 78 8.93 -9.07 -23.45
N ALA A 79 10.03 -9.46 -24.11
CA ALA A 79 11.12 -10.20 -23.47
C ALA A 79 11.82 -9.39 -22.36
N ASP A 80 11.85 -8.06 -22.46
CA ASP A 80 12.42 -7.20 -21.40
C ASP A 80 11.50 -7.23 -20.16
N PHE A 81 10.19 -7.34 -20.38
CA PHE A 81 9.22 -7.56 -19.30
C PHE A 81 9.35 -8.96 -18.71
N ASP A 82 9.42 -10.00 -19.54
CA ASP A 82 9.58 -11.39 -19.08
C ASP A 82 10.83 -11.58 -18.20
N GLN A 83 11.90 -10.82 -18.46
CA GLN A 83 13.14 -10.84 -17.67
C GLN A 83 13.06 -10.06 -16.37
N THR A 84 12.18 -9.06 -16.30
CA THR A 84 12.14 -8.10 -15.20
C THR A 84 11.00 -8.36 -14.24
N LEU A 85 9.81 -8.72 -14.73
CA LEU A 85 8.61 -8.86 -13.91
C LEU A 85 8.74 -10.05 -12.92
N PRO A 86 8.15 -9.94 -11.73
CA PRO A 86 8.22 -11.01 -10.75
C PRO A 86 7.37 -12.21 -11.19
N SER A 87 7.80 -13.43 -10.89
CA SER A 87 6.98 -14.62 -11.16
C SER A 87 5.98 -14.92 -10.04
N THR A 88 6.35 -14.54 -8.82
CA THR A 88 5.63 -14.82 -7.58
C THR A 88 5.70 -13.63 -6.63
N TYR A 89 4.79 -13.58 -5.67
CA TYR A 89 4.91 -12.63 -4.56
C TYR A 89 4.36 -13.20 -3.25
N ASP A 90 5.17 -13.13 -2.19
CA ASP A 90 4.83 -13.57 -0.85
C ASP A 90 4.73 -12.37 0.10
N ALA A 91 3.52 -11.98 0.46
CA ALA A 91 3.31 -10.79 1.30
C ALA A 91 3.71 -11.04 2.77
N VAL A 92 4.38 -10.05 3.37
CA VAL A 92 4.82 -10.05 4.78
C VAL A 92 4.26 -8.84 5.52
N ASN A 93 4.06 -8.96 6.84
CA ASN A 93 3.82 -7.78 7.69
C ASN A 93 5.17 -7.06 7.86
N ARG A 94 5.36 -5.92 7.21
CA ARG A 94 6.69 -5.30 7.02
C ARG A 94 7.33 -4.91 8.35
N ILE A 95 6.66 -4.10 9.18
CA ILE A 95 7.22 -3.66 10.47
C ILE A 95 7.47 -4.85 11.41
N PRO A 96 6.50 -5.76 11.67
CA PRO A 96 6.79 -7.00 12.39
C PRO A 96 7.99 -7.79 11.87
N SER A 97 8.18 -7.82 10.54
CA SER A 97 9.28 -8.57 9.93
C SER A 97 10.64 -7.90 10.09
N ALA A 98 10.67 -6.58 10.26
CA ALA A 98 11.89 -5.81 10.51
C ALA A 98 12.52 -6.13 11.89
N TYR A 99 11.76 -6.72 12.81
CA TYR A 99 12.24 -7.19 14.13
C TYR A 99 13.00 -8.53 14.08
N GLY A 100 13.35 -9.04 12.89
CA GLY A 100 14.21 -10.21 12.74
C GLY A 100 13.46 -11.54 12.59
N ARG A 101 12.13 -11.53 12.50
CA ARG A 101 11.31 -12.68 12.14
C ARG A 101 10.42 -12.35 10.95
N THR A 102 10.67 -12.96 9.79
CA THR A 102 9.75 -12.85 8.65
C THR A 102 8.35 -13.33 9.03
N GLU A 103 7.40 -12.41 9.06
CA GLU A 103 6.02 -12.69 9.42
C GLU A 103 5.15 -12.63 8.16
N LYS A 104 4.82 -13.81 7.63
CA LYS A 104 3.97 -13.94 6.44
C LYS A 104 2.54 -13.53 6.76
N THR A 105 1.89 -12.83 5.83
CA THR A 105 0.48 -12.42 5.94
C THR A 105 -0.50 -13.59 5.76
N GLY A 106 -0.04 -14.69 5.13
CA GLY A 106 -0.91 -15.76 4.65
C GLY A 106 -1.53 -15.48 3.27
N THR A 107 -0.97 -14.54 2.51
CA THR A 107 -1.31 -14.27 1.10
C THR A 107 -0.09 -14.46 0.22
N SER A 108 -0.25 -15.21 -0.89
CA SER A 108 0.77 -15.35 -1.92
C SER A 108 0.16 -15.31 -3.33
N PHE A 109 0.98 -14.97 -4.31
CA PHE A 109 0.56 -14.84 -5.70
C PHE A 109 1.53 -15.56 -6.65
N ASP A 110 0.97 -16.19 -7.66
CA ASP A 110 1.67 -16.58 -8.89
C ASP A 110 1.19 -15.66 -10.01
N PHE A 111 2.08 -14.91 -10.66
CA PHE A 111 1.65 -13.95 -11.68
C PHE A 111 1.49 -14.59 -13.07
N ASP A 112 0.49 -14.13 -13.80
CA ASP A 112 0.23 -14.49 -15.19
C ASP A 112 0.08 -13.21 -16.02
N TYR A 113 1.08 -12.93 -16.86
CA TYR A 113 1.14 -11.69 -17.62
C TYR A 113 0.51 -11.83 -18.99
N ASN A 114 -0.36 -10.88 -19.33
CA ASN A 114 -0.97 -10.77 -20.65
C ASN A 114 -0.57 -9.45 -21.30
N TYR A 115 0.25 -9.50 -22.35
CA TYR A 115 0.67 -8.32 -23.10
C TYR A 115 -0.31 -8.03 -24.23
N VAL A 116 -0.80 -6.79 -24.29
CA VAL A 116 -1.78 -6.35 -25.28
C VAL A 116 -1.31 -5.07 -25.93
N PHE A 117 -1.31 -5.04 -27.26
CA PHE A 117 -1.05 -3.81 -28.03
C PHE A 117 -2.39 -3.29 -28.56
N ALA A 118 -2.78 -2.08 -28.14
CA ALA A 118 -3.99 -1.45 -28.61
C ALA A 118 -3.94 -1.25 -30.12
N ASN A 119 -5.10 -1.41 -30.78
CA ASN A 119 -5.20 -1.17 -32.21
C ASN A 119 -5.40 0.33 -32.49
N GLN A 120 -5.23 0.71 -33.76
CA GLN A 120 -5.34 2.11 -34.20
C GLN A 120 -6.69 2.74 -33.83
N ALA A 121 -7.79 1.99 -33.93
CA ALA A 121 -9.12 2.52 -33.62
C ALA A 121 -9.30 2.85 -32.13
N PHE A 122 -8.76 2.02 -31.23
CA PHE A 122 -8.74 2.31 -29.81
C PHE A 122 -7.89 3.55 -29.51
N GLU A 123 -6.70 3.64 -30.12
CA GLU A 123 -5.80 4.78 -29.94
C GLU A 123 -6.44 6.08 -30.44
N ASP A 124 -7.05 6.07 -31.61
CA ASP A 124 -7.69 7.26 -32.18
C ASP A 124 -8.87 7.75 -31.32
N ASP A 125 -9.68 6.83 -30.80
CA ASP A 125 -10.77 7.21 -29.89
C ASP A 125 -10.25 7.70 -28.54
N PHE A 126 -9.21 7.08 -27.99
CA PHE A 126 -8.60 7.49 -26.72
C PHE A 126 -8.00 8.89 -26.84
N PHE A 127 -7.14 9.12 -27.84
CA PHE A 127 -6.48 10.41 -28.01
C PHE A 127 -7.45 11.52 -28.45
N LYS A 128 -8.56 11.17 -29.13
CA LYS A 128 -9.66 12.10 -29.37
C LYS A 128 -10.40 12.44 -28.07
N PHE A 129 -10.65 11.46 -27.21
CA PHE A 129 -11.34 11.65 -25.93
C PHE A 129 -10.57 12.60 -25.00
N VAL A 130 -9.27 12.38 -24.80
CA VAL A 130 -8.47 13.23 -23.90
C VAL A 130 -8.37 14.68 -24.40
N GLN A 131 -8.56 14.92 -25.71
CA GLN A 131 -8.62 16.26 -26.30
C GLN A 131 -9.97 16.98 -26.16
N THR A 132 -11.02 16.30 -25.67
CA THR A 132 -12.33 16.93 -25.53
C THR A 132 -12.29 18.01 -24.45
N GLN A 133 -13.09 19.07 -24.62
CA GLN A 133 -13.18 20.19 -23.67
C GLN A 133 -13.71 19.77 -22.28
N GLU A 134 -14.37 18.62 -22.19
CA GLU A 134 -14.83 18.05 -20.93
C GLU A 134 -13.69 17.38 -20.14
N VAL A 135 -12.61 16.99 -20.80
CA VAL A 135 -11.51 16.20 -20.22
C VAL A 135 -10.22 17.01 -20.15
N SER A 136 -9.98 17.92 -21.09
CA SER A 136 -8.79 18.77 -21.10
C SER A 136 -9.08 20.23 -21.34
N GLN A 137 -8.14 21.05 -20.90
CA GLN A 137 -8.15 22.50 -21.08
C GLN A 137 -6.74 23.02 -21.40
N PRO A 138 -6.60 24.07 -22.21
CA PRO A 138 -5.32 24.76 -22.41
C PRO A 138 -4.72 25.20 -21.06
N ALA A 139 -3.41 25.04 -20.91
CA ALA A 139 -2.70 25.40 -19.70
C ALA A 139 -1.37 26.09 -20.01
N PRO A 140 -0.99 27.15 -19.28
CA PRO A 140 0.35 27.69 -19.37
C PRO A 140 1.39 26.68 -18.87
N LEU A 141 2.66 26.89 -19.20
CA LEU A 141 3.74 26.08 -18.65
C LEU A 141 3.82 26.24 -17.13
N THR A 142 3.89 25.12 -16.42
CA THR A 142 4.16 25.06 -14.99
C THR A 142 5.59 25.48 -14.67
N SER A 143 5.89 25.68 -13.38
CA SER A 143 7.25 25.97 -12.91
C SER A 143 8.24 24.86 -13.33
N ARG A 144 7.85 23.59 -13.19
CA ARG A 144 8.68 22.42 -13.55
C ARG A 144 8.85 22.24 -15.04
N GLU A 145 7.81 22.50 -15.83
CA GLU A 145 7.92 22.47 -17.30
C GLU A 145 8.87 23.57 -17.82
N LYS A 146 8.87 24.75 -17.17
CA LYS A 146 9.86 25.80 -17.47
C LYS A 146 11.27 25.39 -17.08
N ILE A 147 11.45 24.78 -15.89
CA ILE A 147 12.75 24.24 -15.47
C ILE A 147 13.20 23.15 -16.45
N PHE A 148 12.32 22.27 -16.94
CA PHE A 148 12.67 21.29 -17.97
C PHE A 148 13.18 21.97 -19.24
N ASN A 149 12.46 22.97 -19.74
CA ASN A 149 12.89 23.72 -20.93
C ASN A 149 14.26 24.39 -20.74
N CYS A 150 14.59 24.81 -19.53
CA CYS A 150 15.80 25.56 -19.23
C CYS A 150 16.96 24.73 -18.62
N GLN A 151 16.67 23.54 -18.11
CA GLN A 151 17.58 22.71 -17.28
C GLN A 151 18.29 23.51 -16.18
N GLY A 152 17.53 24.35 -15.48
CA GLY A 152 18.07 25.31 -14.50
C GLY A 152 17.11 26.49 -14.28
N ASP A 153 17.59 27.71 -14.52
CA ASP A 153 16.81 28.94 -14.34
C ASP A 153 15.55 28.95 -15.22
N PRO A 154 14.34 28.94 -14.65
CA PRO A 154 13.07 28.87 -15.39
C PRO A 154 12.76 30.13 -16.22
N THR A 155 13.63 31.14 -16.21
CA THR A 155 13.49 32.39 -16.98
C THR A 155 14.28 32.39 -18.30
N CYS A 156 14.89 31.26 -18.69
CA CYS A 156 15.67 31.18 -19.92
C CYS A 156 14.85 31.59 -21.16
N THR A 157 15.49 32.34 -22.07
CA THR A 157 14.86 32.77 -23.34
C THR A 157 15.10 31.78 -24.48
N THR A 158 16.09 30.88 -24.31
CA THR A 158 16.42 29.82 -25.26
C THR A 158 16.40 28.48 -24.52
N PRO A 159 15.68 27.47 -25.03
CA PRO A 159 15.68 26.14 -24.40
C PRO A 159 17.09 25.54 -24.33
N SER A 160 17.31 24.70 -23.31
CA SER A 160 18.61 24.10 -23.08
C SER A 160 19.07 23.23 -24.25
N GLY A 161 20.37 23.25 -24.53
CA GLY A 161 20.97 22.48 -25.63
C GLY A 161 20.93 20.96 -25.40
N ASN A 162 20.78 20.51 -24.15
CA ASN A 162 20.80 19.09 -23.78
C ASN A 162 19.42 18.42 -23.69
N ILE A 163 18.32 19.13 -23.90
CA ILE A 163 17.00 18.51 -24.11
C ILE A 163 16.74 18.29 -25.60
N THR A 164 16.00 17.24 -25.95
CA THR A 164 15.68 16.88 -27.34
C THR A 164 14.53 17.73 -27.87
N ARG A 165 13.54 18.05 -27.03
CA ARG A 165 12.36 18.83 -27.42
C ARG A 165 11.87 19.70 -26.28
N ALA A 166 11.75 21.01 -26.52
CA ALA A 166 11.13 21.93 -25.58
C ALA A 166 9.60 21.80 -25.58
N ILE A 167 9.00 21.94 -24.40
CA ILE A 167 7.55 21.98 -24.18
C ILE A 167 7.02 23.32 -24.71
N ASP A 168 6.12 23.25 -25.69
CA ASP A 168 5.53 24.43 -26.33
C ASP A 168 4.35 24.97 -25.51
N ALA A 169 4.51 26.19 -24.99
CA ALA A 169 3.49 26.88 -24.21
C ALA A 169 2.18 27.11 -24.97
N ASN A 170 2.22 27.22 -26.30
CA ASN A 170 1.02 27.41 -27.13
C ASN A 170 0.29 26.10 -27.44
N ASN A 171 0.90 24.96 -27.12
CA ASN A 171 0.38 23.63 -27.41
C ASN A 171 0.35 22.73 -26.15
N ASN A 172 0.19 23.34 -24.98
CA ASN A 172 0.16 22.65 -23.68
C ASN A 172 -1.26 22.60 -23.11
N ILE A 173 -1.65 21.42 -22.61
CA ILE A 173 -2.97 21.18 -22.00
C ILE A 173 -2.83 20.49 -20.64
N VAL A 174 -3.86 20.61 -19.81
CA VAL A 174 -4.05 19.79 -18.61
C VAL A 174 -5.20 18.84 -18.86
N VAL A 175 -4.99 17.57 -18.55
CA VAL A 175 -5.94 16.46 -18.75
C VAL A 175 -6.44 15.96 -17.38
N ASP A 176 -7.74 15.71 -17.26
CA ASP A 176 -8.34 15.15 -16.06
C ASP A 176 -7.96 13.67 -15.89
N ALA A 177 -7.22 13.39 -14.81
CA ALA A 177 -6.67 12.06 -14.54
C ALA A 177 -7.77 11.02 -14.23
N LEU A 178 -8.80 11.41 -13.48
CA LEU A 178 -9.89 10.51 -13.10
C LEU A 178 -10.78 10.18 -14.30
N LYS A 179 -11.10 11.16 -15.14
CA LYS A 179 -11.86 10.90 -16.38
C LYS A 179 -11.09 10.01 -17.34
N THR A 180 -9.77 10.19 -17.43
CA THR A 180 -8.90 9.32 -18.24
C THR A 180 -8.93 7.88 -17.75
N GLU A 181 -8.75 7.68 -16.43
CA GLU A 181 -8.83 6.37 -15.80
C GLU A 181 -10.20 5.70 -16.02
N ASN A 182 -11.29 6.44 -15.82
CA ASN A 182 -12.65 5.94 -16.03
C ASN A 182 -12.88 5.51 -17.48
N TRP A 183 -12.40 6.29 -18.45
CA TRP A 183 -12.51 5.93 -19.87
C TRP A 183 -11.77 4.63 -20.17
N LEU A 184 -10.53 4.48 -19.67
CA LEU A 184 -9.74 3.26 -19.85
C LEU A 184 -10.42 2.05 -19.21
N ALA A 185 -11.01 2.21 -18.02
CA ALA A 185 -11.76 1.17 -17.33
C ALA A 185 -13.03 0.77 -18.09
N ASP A 186 -13.79 1.73 -18.60
CA ASP A 186 -15.03 1.49 -19.35
C ASP A 186 -14.76 0.88 -20.74
N ASN A 187 -13.59 1.13 -21.31
CA ASN A 187 -13.19 0.66 -22.65
C ASN A 187 -12.27 -0.57 -22.63
N VAL A 188 -11.93 -1.11 -21.46
CA VAL A 188 -10.99 -2.25 -21.30
C VAL A 188 -11.39 -3.50 -22.11
N GLY A 189 -12.69 -3.75 -22.28
CA GLY A 189 -13.20 -4.85 -23.09
C GLY A 189 -12.81 -4.75 -24.57
N ARG A 190 -12.58 -3.53 -25.08
CA ARG A 190 -12.19 -3.29 -26.48
C ARG A 190 -10.77 -3.72 -26.80
N VAL A 191 -9.92 -3.89 -25.79
CA VAL A 191 -8.56 -4.44 -25.92
C VAL A 191 -8.51 -5.93 -25.51
N GLY A 192 -9.66 -6.59 -25.37
CA GLY A 192 -9.73 -8.02 -25.06
C GLY A 192 -9.47 -8.37 -23.59
N VAL A 193 -9.48 -7.38 -22.70
CA VAL A 193 -9.30 -7.57 -21.25
C VAL A 193 -10.67 -7.53 -20.56
N LYS A 194 -10.87 -8.41 -19.58
CA LYS A 194 -12.13 -8.48 -18.85
C LYS A 194 -12.25 -7.29 -17.87
N PRO A 195 -13.40 -6.60 -17.80
CA PRO A 195 -13.62 -5.56 -16.81
C PRO A 195 -13.39 -6.05 -15.39
N GLY A 196 -12.64 -5.24 -14.62
CA GLY A 196 -12.29 -5.53 -13.24
C GLY A 196 -11.07 -6.43 -13.02
N GLU A 197 -10.31 -6.78 -14.06
CA GLU A 197 -8.98 -7.38 -13.91
C GLU A 197 -7.90 -6.30 -13.72
N TYR A 198 -6.83 -6.65 -13.00
CA TYR A 198 -5.65 -5.80 -12.85
C TYR A 198 -5.04 -5.47 -14.21
N THR A 199 -4.95 -4.18 -14.51
CA THR A 199 -4.53 -3.69 -15.83
C THR A 199 -3.62 -2.47 -15.68
N ILE A 200 -2.43 -2.57 -16.27
CA ILE A 200 -1.49 -1.47 -16.46
C ILE A 200 -1.66 -0.95 -17.88
N TYR A 201 -1.92 0.34 -18.06
CA TYR A 201 -1.87 0.98 -19.36
C TYR A 201 -0.59 1.80 -19.51
N PHE A 202 0.30 1.38 -20.40
CA PHE A 202 1.41 2.23 -20.83
C PHE A 202 0.97 3.04 -22.04
N VAL A 203 1.00 4.37 -21.90
CA VAL A 203 0.50 5.31 -22.92
C VAL A 203 1.67 6.04 -23.58
N ASN A 204 1.53 6.26 -24.88
CA ASN A 204 2.44 7.08 -25.69
C ASN A 204 1.70 7.79 -26.83
N TRP A 205 1.41 9.07 -26.64
CA TRP A 205 0.86 9.96 -27.66
C TRP A 205 1.94 10.53 -28.59
N TYR A 206 3.21 10.49 -28.18
CA TYR A 206 4.31 11.10 -28.93
C TYR A 206 4.45 10.48 -30.33
N ASP A 207 4.85 11.31 -31.31
CA ASP A 207 4.89 11.04 -32.77
C ASP A 207 3.52 10.89 -33.46
N ARG A 208 2.40 11.15 -32.80
CA ARG A 208 1.09 11.25 -33.50
C ARG A 208 0.92 12.65 -34.09
N PRO A 209 0.25 12.80 -35.25
CA PRO A 209 -0.01 14.12 -35.84
C PRO A 209 -0.87 15.05 -34.95
N ASP A 210 -1.67 14.47 -34.05
CA ASP A 210 -2.55 15.17 -33.13
C ASP A 210 -1.92 15.39 -31.73
N PHE A 211 -0.63 15.11 -31.55
CA PHE A 211 0.07 15.24 -30.27
C PHE A 211 -0.05 16.64 -29.65
N LYS A 212 -0.37 16.66 -28.35
CA LYS A 212 -0.33 17.83 -27.47
C LYS A 212 0.66 17.60 -26.35
N PHE A 213 1.41 18.64 -25.98
CA PHE A 213 2.09 18.62 -24.68
C PHE A 213 1.00 18.62 -23.62
N HIS A 214 1.15 17.78 -22.61
CA HIS A 214 0.09 17.60 -21.62
C HIS A 214 0.65 17.15 -20.29
N SER A 215 -0.06 17.47 -19.22
CA SER A 215 0.09 16.84 -17.92
C SER A 215 -1.28 16.42 -17.39
N TYR A 216 -1.31 15.42 -16.53
CA TYR A 216 -2.54 15.01 -15.85
C TYR A 216 -2.70 15.74 -14.52
N ALA A 217 -3.94 15.91 -14.08
CA ALA A 217 -4.24 16.49 -12.77
C ALA A 217 -5.61 16.05 -12.22
N ARG A 218 -5.76 16.21 -10.90
CA ARG A 218 -7.02 16.13 -10.17
C ARG A 218 -7.42 17.51 -9.68
N LEU A 219 -7.83 18.40 -10.60
CA LEU A 219 -8.14 19.80 -10.29
C LEU A 219 -9.26 19.96 -9.25
N ASP A 220 -10.06 18.93 -9.07
CA ASP A 220 -11.13 18.83 -8.07
C ASP A 220 -10.61 18.50 -6.65
N ALA A 221 -9.38 18.00 -6.51
CA ALA A 221 -8.82 17.59 -5.23
C ALA A 221 -8.59 18.78 -4.30
N LYS A 222 -9.24 18.71 -3.12
CA LYS A 222 -9.17 19.72 -2.06
C LYS A 222 -8.99 19.05 -0.71
N ASP A 223 -8.21 19.67 0.17
CA ASP A 223 -8.19 19.30 1.59
C ASP A 223 -9.61 19.27 2.17
N THR A 224 -9.90 18.30 3.03
CA THR A 224 -11.23 18.11 3.60
C THR A 224 -11.61 19.22 4.59
N ASP A 225 -10.64 19.73 5.35
CA ASP A 225 -10.89 20.67 6.44
C ASP A 225 -10.70 22.12 5.98
N THR A 226 -9.60 22.41 5.29
CA THR A 226 -9.25 23.77 4.87
C THR A 226 -9.82 24.14 3.50
N GLY A 227 -10.19 23.15 2.69
CA GLY A 227 -10.60 23.35 1.30
C GLY A 227 -9.46 23.73 0.35
N ALA A 228 -8.19 23.66 0.78
CA ALA A 228 -7.03 24.02 -0.03
C ALA A 228 -6.98 23.23 -1.34
N PRO A 229 -6.85 23.88 -2.51
CA PRO A 229 -7.01 23.26 -3.82
C PRO A 229 -5.72 22.60 -4.31
N PHE A 230 -5.25 21.57 -3.61
CA PHE A 230 -4.02 20.83 -3.91
C PHE A 230 -3.91 20.41 -5.39
N GLY A 231 -5.03 20.03 -6.01
CA GLY A 231 -5.10 19.68 -7.43
C GLY A 231 -4.61 20.75 -8.41
N THR A 232 -4.59 22.01 -7.99
CA THR A 232 -4.19 23.15 -8.83
C THR A 232 -2.69 23.45 -8.74
N TYR A 233 -1.99 22.87 -7.77
CA TYR A 233 -0.58 23.09 -7.53
C TYR A 233 0.27 22.49 -8.65
N SER A 234 1.29 23.23 -9.08
CA SER A 234 2.26 22.81 -10.09
C SER A 234 3.04 21.58 -9.65
N SER A 235 3.25 21.43 -8.34
CA SER A 235 3.86 20.27 -7.70
C SER A 235 3.01 19.00 -7.73
N ARG A 236 1.74 19.07 -8.19
CA ARG A 236 0.80 17.95 -8.25
C ARG A 236 0.40 17.55 -9.66
N ARG A 237 1.20 17.94 -10.66
CA ARG A 237 1.07 17.41 -12.02
C ARG A 237 1.49 15.94 -12.04
N LEU A 238 0.83 15.18 -12.90
CA LEU A 238 0.93 13.73 -12.96
C LEU A 238 1.27 13.27 -14.38
N ILE A 239 1.89 12.10 -14.46
CA ILE A 239 2.04 11.27 -15.66
C ILE A 239 1.27 9.94 -15.52
N ALA A 240 0.74 9.64 -14.34
CA ALA A 240 0.05 8.40 -14.03
C ALA A 240 -1.16 8.66 -13.13
N TRP A 241 -2.13 7.74 -13.14
CA TRP A 241 -3.25 7.70 -12.20
C TRP A 241 -3.97 6.36 -12.25
N GLY A 242 -4.60 5.94 -11.16
CA GLY A 242 -5.33 4.68 -11.13
C GLY A 242 -5.84 4.22 -9.77
N GLY A 243 -6.72 3.23 -9.78
CA GLY A 243 -7.24 2.57 -8.60
C GLY A 243 -8.41 3.29 -7.94
N SER A 244 -9.14 4.15 -8.64
CA SER A 244 -10.30 4.85 -8.07
C SER A 244 -11.41 3.85 -7.74
N ALA A 245 -12.05 3.95 -6.58
CA ALA A 245 -13.21 3.12 -6.25
C ALA A 245 -14.48 3.63 -6.97
N ARG A 246 -15.32 2.73 -7.49
CA ARG A 246 -16.60 3.07 -8.12
C ARG A 246 -17.74 2.25 -7.52
N THR A 247 -18.83 2.92 -7.18
CA THR A 247 -20.09 2.27 -6.82
C THR A 247 -20.83 1.87 -8.08
N GLU A 248 -21.43 0.67 -8.10
CA GLU A 248 -22.29 0.18 -9.21
C GLU A 248 -21.59 -0.07 -10.57
N ALA A 249 -20.25 -0.07 -10.59
CA ALA A 249 -19.45 -0.51 -11.72
C ALA A 249 -18.55 -1.68 -11.31
N PRO A 250 -17.97 -2.45 -12.26
CA PRO A 250 -16.88 -3.36 -11.94
C PRO A 250 -15.76 -2.64 -11.18
N ALA A 251 -15.14 -3.33 -10.22
CA ALA A 251 -14.00 -2.82 -9.46
C ALA A 251 -12.93 -2.27 -10.40
N GLN A 252 -12.53 -1.01 -10.25
CA GLN A 252 -11.63 -0.35 -11.19
C GLN A 252 -10.17 -0.61 -10.81
N ARG A 253 -9.64 -1.71 -11.34
CA ARG A 253 -8.25 -2.17 -11.13
C ARG A 253 -7.33 -1.73 -12.27
N VAL A 254 -7.42 -0.44 -12.60
CA VAL A 254 -6.71 0.17 -13.72
C VAL A 254 -5.72 1.19 -13.18
N TRP A 255 -4.49 1.16 -13.69
CA TRP A 255 -3.50 2.22 -13.48
C TRP A 255 -2.83 2.51 -14.82
N PHE A 256 -2.81 3.79 -15.22
CA PHE A 256 -2.13 4.21 -16.44
C PHE A 256 -0.85 4.96 -16.10
N TYR A 257 0.14 4.83 -16.99
CA TYR A 257 1.42 5.53 -16.97
C TYR A 257 1.71 6.04 -18.38
N ASP A 258 1.68 7.35 -18.55
CA ASP A 258 1.84 8.05 -19.82
C ASP A 258 3.21 8.72 -19.90
N LEU A 259 4.15 8.03 -20.56
CA LEU A 259 5.50 8.54 -20.73
C LEU A 259 5.58 9.67 -21.76
N SER A 260 4.49 9.94 -22.48
CA SER A 260 4.37 11.09 -23.39
C SER A 260 3.78 12.34 -22.74
N ALA A 261 3.39 12.25 -21.47
CA ALA A 261 3.09 13.43 -20.66
C ALA A 261 4.39 14.21 -20.36
N ASN A 262 4.20 15.49 -20.03
CA ASN A 262 5.26 16.36 -19.55
C ASN A 262 5.84 15.79 -18.25
N PRO A 263 7.15 15.99 -17.99
CA PRO A 263 7.80 15.39 -16.83
C PRO A 263 7.15 15.88 -15.52
N ASP A 264 6.81 14.94 -14.63
CA ASP A 264 6.19 15.29 -13.36
C ASP A 264 7.22 15.74 -12.29
N PRO A 265 6.77 16.53 -11.30
CA PRO A 265 7.58 16.94 -10.15
C PRO A 265 7.96 15.81 -9.18
N TRP A 266 7.23 14.71 -9.10
CA TRP A 266 7.38 13.71 -8.04
C TRP A 266 8.53 12.74 -8.28
N THR A 267 8.89 12.51 -9.53
CA THR A 267 10.05 11.69 -9.90
C THR A 267 11.23 12.52 -10.41
N ASP A 268 11.13 13.85 -10.32
CA ASP A 268 12.13 14.80 -10.84
C ASP A 268 12.57 14.54 -12.28
N ALA A 269 11.66 14.01 -13.10
CA ALA A 269 11.93 13.68 -14.49
C ALA A 269 12.17 14.94 -15.35
N PHE A 270 11.89 16.13 -14.79
CA PHE A 270 12.13 17.41 -15.43
C PHE A 270 13.62 17.81 -15.43
N ASP A 271 14.42 17.26 -14.51
CA ASP A 271 15.88 17.47 -14.50
C ASP A 271 16.56 16.31 -15.23
N VAL A 272 16.89 16.49 -16.51
CA VAL A 272 17.55 15.44 -17.29
C VAL A 272 19.07 15.54 -17.26
N THR A 273 19.62 16.42 -16.41
CA THR A 273 21.04 16.80 -16.41
C THR A 273 21.76 16.33 -15.17
N ASN A 274 21.19 16.59 -14.00
CA ASN A 274 21.84 16.29 -12.72
C ASN A 274 21.59 14.83 -12.34
N PRO A 275 22.64 14.05 -12.02
CA PRO A 275 22.47 12.64 -11.68
C PRO A 275 21.81 12.43 -10.31
N ASP A 276 22.15 13.26 -9.32
CA ASP A 276 21.63 13.26 -7.94
C ASP A 276 20.68 14.45 -7.78
N VAL A 277 19.40 14.20 -7.50
CA VAL A 277 18.36 15.24 -7.39
C VAL A 277 17.78 15.38 -5.99
N ASP A 278 17.95 14.37 -5.14
CA ASP A 278 17.53 14.43 -3.73
C ASP A 278 18.63 14.94 -2.79
N GLY A 279 19.88 15.03 -3.27
CA GLY A 279 21.04 15.58 -2.57
C GLY A 279 21.72 14.59 -1.62
N ASP A 280 21.46 13.29 -1.77
CA ASP A 280 21.98 12.25 -0.88
C ASP A 280 23.37 11.70 -1.27
N GLY A 281 23.95 12.21 -2.36
CA GLY A 281 25.26 11.83 -2.89
C GLY A 281 25.24 10.59 -3.78
N ALA A 282 24.08 10.01 -4.10
CA ALA A 282 23.93 8.91 -5.06
C ALA A 282 23.10 9.32 -6.29
N PRO A 283 23.38 8.76 -7.48
CA PRO A 283 22.56 9.00 -8.66
C PRO A 283 21.14 8.43 -8.53
N ASP A 284 20.15 9.19 -8.96
CA ASP A 284 18.73 8.85 -8.97
C ASP A 284 18.27 8.36 -10.35
N TYR A 285 17.78 7.11 -10.40
CA TYR A 285 17.26 6.49 -11.61
C TYR A 285 15.84 6.96 -11.90
N ARG A 286 15.70 7.76 -12.96
CA ARG A 286 14.46 8.45 -13.33
C ARG A 286 14.12 8.21 -14.79
N MET A 287 12.84 8.33 -15.14
CA MET A 287 12.33 8.04 -16.47
C MET A 287 12.05 9.38 -17.15
N PRO A 288 12.84 9.80 -18.15
CA PRO A 288 12.59 11.07 -18.82
C PRO A 288 11.32 10.97 -19.70
N PRO A 289 10.76 12.09 -20.17
CA PRO A 289 9.70 12.04 -21.17
C PRO A 289 10.14 11.28 -22.44
N ILE A 290 9.18 10.66 -23.12
CA ILE A 290 9.44 9.70 -24.22
C ILE A 290 10.31 10.27 -25.35
N TRP A 291 10.26 11.59 -25.58
CA TRP A 291 11.06 12.26 -26.62
C TRP A 291 12.54 12.43 -26.28
N GLU A 292 12.95 12.13 -25.05
CA GLU A 292 14.37 12.12 -24.65
C GLU A 292 15.03 10.73 -24.81
N TYR A 293 14.24 9.67 -25.03
CA TYR A 293 14.79 8.33 -25.20
C TYR A 293 15.58 8.17 -26.50
N GLY A 294 16.72 7.47 -26.40
CA GLY A 294 17.57 7.17 -27.55
C GLY A 294 18.30 8.39 -28.12
N THR A 295 18.30 9.52 -27.39
CA THR A 295 19.00 10.73 -27.80
C THR A 295 20.52 10.54 -27.78
N ARG A 296 21.23 11.44 -28.47
CA ARG A 296 22.70 11.58 -28.40
C ARG A 296 23.13 12.78 -27.55
N LYS A 297 22.17 13.50 -26.97
CA LYS A 297 22.44 14.64 -26.08
C LYS A 297 22.93 14.12 -24.73
N ALA A 298 23.71 14.94 -24.04
CA ALA A 298 24.20 14.63 -22.69
C ALA A 298 23.07 14.80 -21.67
N ASN A 299 22.19 13.80 -21.61
CA ASN A 299 21.08 13.74 -20.67
C ASN A 299 20.76 12.28 -20.29
N ILE A 300 19.86 12.06 -19.32
CA ILE A 300 19.51 10.73 -18.79
C ILE A 300 18.83 9.77 -19.79
N GLY A 301 18.44 10.26 -20.97
CA GLY A 301 17.89 9.47 -22.07
C GLY A 301 18.93 8.96 -23.07
N TYR A 302 20.21 9.33 -22.91
CA TYR A 302 21.28 8.99 -23.84
C TYR A 302 21.38 7.47 -24.08
N GLY A 303 21.14 7.03 -25.31
CA GLY A 303 21.20 5.61 -25.71
C GLY A 303 20.24 4.68 -24.96
N ARG A 304 19.31 5.23 -24.17
CA ARG A 304 18.41 4.48 -23.29
C ARG A 304 17.26 3.89 -24.07
N LYS A 305 16.81 2.71 -23.66
CA LYS A 305 15.65 2.01 -24.23
C LYS A 305 14.46 2.16 -23.30
N VAL A 306 13.28 2.38 -23.87
CA VAL A 306 12.03 2.56 -23.11
C VAL A 306 11.53 1.25 -22.48
N SER A 307 11.68 0.13 -23.19
CA SER A 307 11.08 -1.16 -22.78
C SER A 307 11.57 -1.68 -21.41
N PRO A 308 12.89 -1.65 -21.08
CA PRO A 308 13.36 -2.02 -19.75
C PRO A 308 12.81 -1.10 -18.64
N ASP A 309 12.72 0.20 -18.88
CA ASP A 309 12.21 1.14 -17.88
C ASP A 309 10.74 0.91 -17.56
N LEU A 310 9.91 0.69 -18.59
CA LEU A 310 8.50 0.37 -18.37
C LEU A 310 8.32 -0.96 -17.62
N ALA A 311 9.22 -1.92 -17.83
CA ALA A 311 9.23 -3.17 -17.08
C ALA A 311 9.57 -2.95 -15.58
N LEU A 312 10.51 -2.04 -15.28
CA LEU A 312 10.82 -1.63 -13.92
C LEU A 312 9.62 -0.93 -13.26
N VAL A 313 8.97 0.01 -13.95
CA VAL A 313 7.75 0.69 -13.46
C VAL A 313 6.63 -0.32 -13.20
N ALA A 314 6.44 -1.30 -14.10
CA ALA A 314 5.44 -2.35 -13.91
C ALA A 314 5.71 -3.18 -12.64
N ARG A 315 6.94 -3.67 -12.45
CA ARG A 315 7.32 -4.48 -11.27
C ARG A 315 7.24 -3.68 -9.98
N TYR A 316 8.04 -2.63 -9.89
CA TYR A 316 8.33 -1.96 -8.62
C TYR A 316 7.31 -0.91 -8.25
N THR A 317 6.48 -0.44 -9.17
CA THR A 317 5.37 0.46 -8.83
C THR A 317 4.05 -0.26 -8.90
N ALA A 318 3.59 -0.61 -10.10
CA ALA A 318 2.22 -1.09 -10.29
C ALA A 318 1.96 -2.42 -9.57
N ILE A 319 2.82 -3.41 -9.74
CA ILE A 319 2.61 -4.74 -9.16
C ILE A 319 2.90 -4.73 -7.66
N ASN A 320 4.13 -4.40 -7.29
CA ASN A 320 4.58 -4.55 -5.91
C ASN A 320 3.98 -3.51 -4.94
N LEU A 321 3.73 -2.26 -5.36
CA LEU A 321 3.22 -1.22 -4.44
C LEU A 321 1.70 -1.06 -4.53
N LEU A 322 1.10 -1.24 -5.72
CA LEU A 322 -0.34 -1.01 -5.91
C LEU A 322 -1.15 -2.31 -5.91
N PHE A 323 -0.75 -3.33 -6.68
CA PHE A 323 -1.61 -4.50 -6.89
C PHE A 323 -1.48 -5.56 -5.81
N THR A 324 -0.26 -5.80 -5.31
CA THR A 324 0.03 -6.83 -4.30
C THR A 324 1.00 -6.33 -3.22
N PRO A 325 0.77 -5.15 -2.59
CA PRO A 325 1.67 -4.66 -1.54
C PRO A 325 1.82 -5.64 -0.39
N SER A 326 2.95 -5.54 0.30
CA SER A 326 3.08 -6.13 1.64
C SER A 326 2.52 -5.11 2.64
N PRO A 327 1.65 -5.50 3.58
CA PRO A 327 1.10 -4.58 4.58
C PRO A 327 2.18 -4.07 5.53
N ILE A 328 2.00 -2.85 6.05
CA ILE A 328 2.91 -2.30 7.04
C ILE A 328 2.79 -3.05 8.39
N TYR A 329 1.55 -3.29 8.83
CA TYR A 329 1.19 -3.95 10.10
C TYR A 329 0.25 -5.15 9.90
N ARG A 330 -0.04 -5.88 10.97
CA ARG A 330 -0.92 -7.05 10.93
C ARG A 330 -2.37 -6.62 10.65
N ALA A 331 -3.05 -7.26 9.71
CA ALA A 331 -4.50 -7.07 9.56
C ALA A 331 -5.32 -7.63 10.75
N ALA A 332 -4.76 -8.62 11.45
CA ALA A 332 -5.36 -9.18 12.66
C ALA A 332 -5.00 -8.34 13.90
N LEU A 333 -5.97 -7.57 14.43
CA LEU A 333 -5.74 -6.64 15.54
C LEU A 333 -5.54 -7.34 16.91
N THR A 334 -6.37 -8.34 17.22
CA THR A 334 -6.36 -9.02 18.53
C THR A 334 -6.42 -10.56 18.43
N PRO A 335 -5.63 -11.20 17.55
CA PRO A 335 -5.74 -12.63 17.29
C PRO A 335 -5.59 -13.50 18.56
N PRO A 336 -6.25 -14.67 18.65
CA PRO A 336 -7.18 -15.22 17.66
C PRO A 336 -8.62 -14.71 17.81
N GLU A 337 -8.95 -13.92 18.84
CA GLU A 337 -10.27 -13.30 19.04
C GLU A 337 -10.28 -11.86 18.51
N MET A 338 -10.58 -11.70 17.22
CA MET A 338 -10.75 -10.42 16.55
C MET A 338 -11.87 -9.58 17.18
N PRO A 339 -11.77 -8.23 17.18
CA PRO A 339 -12.75 -7.38 17.84
C PRO A 339 -14.07 -7.33 17.07
N ASP A 340 -15.18 -7.26 17.81
CA ASP A 340 -16.53 -7.02 17.27
C ASP A 340 -16.78 -5.52 17.10
N THR A 341 -16.10 -4.69 17.89
CA THR A 341 -16.18 -3.23 17.84
C THR A 341 -14.78 -2.63 17.77
N ILE A 342 -14.58 -1.67 16.88
CA ILE A 342 -13.41 -0.80 16.87
C ILE A 342 -13.86 0.58 17.32
N ASN A 343 -13.31 1.04 18.43
CA ASN A 343 -13.52 2.39 18.93
C ASN A 343 -12.34 3.25 18.48
N LEU A 344 -12.61 4.27 17.65
CA LEU A 344 -11.64 5.31 17.35
C LEU A 344 -11.57 6.24 18.58
N ASP A 345 -10.53 6.07 19.38
CA ASP A 345 -10.32 6.86 20.59
C ASP A 345 -9.50 8.09 20.25
N VAL A 346 -10.18 9.21 19.98
CA VAL A 346 -9.58 10.44 19.42
C VAL A 346 -9.27 11.44 20.53
N HIS A 347 -7.99 11.71 20.72
CA HIS A 347 -7.45 12.67 21.67
C HIS A 347 -7.02 13.92 20.90
N ILE A 348 -7.65 15.06 21.16
CA ILE A 348 -7.28 16.35 20.55
C ILE A 348 -6.47 17.11 21.59
N GLU A 349 -5.16 17.19 21.39
CA GLU A 349 -4.22 17.89 22.25
C GLU A 349 -4.07 19.33 21.74
N GLN A 350 -4.80 20.24 22.38
CA GLN A 350 -5.01 21.61 21.91
C GLN A 350 -4.02 22.59 22.53
N GLY A 351 -3.13 23.15 21.71
CA GLY A 351 -2.27 24.27 22.09
C GLY A 351 -3.05 25.57 22.29
N ASP A 352 -2.62 26.39 23.25
CA ASP A 352 -3.20 27.72 23.48
C ASP A 352 -2.98 28.61 22.25
N GLY A 353 -4.06 29.12 21.67
CA GLY A 353 -4.05 29.91 20.44
C GLY A 353 -3.93 29.11 19.12
N ALA A 354 -3.93 27.78 19.16
CA ALA A 354 -3.95 26.96 17.95
C ALA A 354 -5.32 27.05 17.23
N ALA A 355 -5.39 26.61 15.98
CA ALA A 355 -6.63 26.63 15.19
C ALA A 355 -7.78 25.92 15.92
N ASP A 356 -9.03 26.34 15.70
CA ASP A 356 -10.19 25.71 16.32
C ASP A 356 -10.31 24.24 15.86
N PRO A 357 -10.34 23.24 16.77
CA PRO A 357 -10.57 21.83 16.44
C PRO A 357 -11.74 21.60 15.47
N ALA A 358 -12.80 22.40 15.56
CA ALA A 358 -13.96 22.27 14.68
C ALA A 358 -13.67 22.65 13.22
N THR A 359 -12.61 23.43 12.97
CA THR A 359 -12.17 23.85 11.63
C THR A 359 -11.08 22.96 11.04
N VAL A 360 -10.43 22.15 11.87
CA VAL A 360 -9.30 21.31 11.46
C VAL A 360 -9.58 19.81 11.57
N LEU A 361 -10.77 19.41 12.02
CA LEU A 361 -11.14 18.00 12.14
C LEU A 361 -12.63 17.75 11.92
N ASN A 362 -12.95 16.97 10.89
CA ASN A 362 -14.23 16.34 10.68
C ASN A 362 -14.23 14.88 11.19
N LYS A 363 -14.62 14.74 12.46
CA LYS A 363 -14.69 13.45 13.17
C LYS A 363 -15.57 12.40 12.48
N THR A 364 -16.68 12.83 11.88
CA THR A 364 -17.62 11.93 11.17
C THR A 364 -16.97 11.38 9.91
N LEU A 365 -16.33 12.24 9.12
CA LEU A 365 -15.61 11.82 7.92
C LEU A 365 -14.41 10.92 8.24
N LEU A 366 -13.69 11.17 9.33
CA LEU A 366 -12.64 10.27 9.81
C LEU A 366 -13.19 8.85 9.98
N GLN A 367 -14.26 8.67 10.76
CA GLN A 367 -14.88 7.36 10.97
C GLN A 367 -15.42 6.76 9.67
N ASP A 368 -16.12 7.55 8.86
CA ASP A 368 -16.75 7.09 7.62
C ASP A 368 -15.75 6.60 6.58
N ARG A 369 -14.57 7.21 6.53
CA ARG A 369 -13.52 6.83 5.58
C ARG A 369 -12.74 5.60 6.03
N VAL A 370 -12.47 5.43 7.33
CA VAL A 370 -11.68 4.27 7.82
C VAL A 370 -12.51 2.99 7.97
N LYS A 371 -13.83 3.09 8.19
CA LYS A 371 -14.67 1.90 8.43
C LYS A 371 -14.65 0.89 7.28
N VAL A 372 -14.40 1.34 6.05
CA VAL A 372 -14.33 0.47 4.86
C VAL A 372 -13.20 -0.55 4.95
N LEU A 373 -12.17 -0.30 5.77
CA LEU A 373 -11.04 -1.20 5.94
C LEU A 373 -11.34 -2.37 6.90
N GLN A 374 -12.37 -2.27 7.73
CA GLN A 374 -12.79 -3.33 8.65
C GLN A 374 -14.32 -3.50 8.59
N PRO A 375 -14.87 -3.93 7.44
CA PRO A 375 -16.31 -3.86 7.16
C PRO A 375 -17.17 -4.75 8.06
N PHE A 376 -16.56 -5.67 8.81
CA PHE A 376 -17.26 -6.60 9.69
C PHE A 376 -17.25 -6.18 11.17
N ALA A 377 -16.48 -5.15 11.52
CA ALA A 377 -16.49 -4.56 12.86
C ALA A 377 -17.48 -3.40 12.92
N THR A 378 -18.12 -3.21 14.08
CA THR A 378 -18.87 -1.99 14.34
C THR A 378 -17.89 -0.87 14.71
N PHE A 379 -17.98 0.27 14.04
CA PHE A 379 -17.20 1.45 14.39
C PHE A 379 -17.93 2.33 15.40
N LYS A 380 -17.19 2.77 16.40
CA LYS A 380 -17.57 3.83 17.33
C LYS A 380 -16.44 4.85 17.37
N GLN A 381 -16.76 6.01 17.91
CA GLN A 381 -15.78 7.05 18.14
C GLN A 381 -16.01 7.66 19.51
N THR A 382 -14.95 7.70 20.30
CA THR A 382 -14.84 8.55 21.49
C THR A 382 -13.92 9.70 21.13
N SER A 383 -14.23 10.89 21.64
CA SER A 383 -13.31 12.02 21.48
C SER A 383 -13.25 12.85 22.73
N LYS A 384 -12.06 13.30 23.09
CA LYS A 384 -11.85 14.33 24.09
C LYS A 384 -10.87 15.37 23.57
N THR A 385 -10.97 16.56 24.15
CA THR A 385 -10.01 17.64 23.93
C THR A 385 -9.34 17.93 25.25
N THR A 386 -8.01 17.89 25.27
CA THR A 386 -7.18 18.24 26.42
C THR A 386 -6.28 19.40 26.01
N ALA A 387 -5.84 20.21 26.97
CA ALA A 387 -4.83 21.23 26.68
C ALA A 387 -3.48 20.56 26.40
N LEU A 388 -2.78 21.02 25.36
CA LEU A 388 -1.38 20.66 25.11
C LEU A 388 -0.49 21.52 26.00
N ASP A 389 -0.45 21.18 27.29
CA ASP A 389 0.36 21.85 28.31
C ASP A 389 1.03 20.85 29.27
N GLY A 390 1.80 21.38 30.23
CA GLY A 390 2.46 20.60 31.29
C GLY A 390 3.28 19.41 30.78
N ASP A 391 3.16 18.28 31.49
CA ASP A 391 3.91 17.05 31.19
C ASP A 391 3.66 16.55 29.76
N LEU A 392 2.44 16.70 29.23
CA LEU A 392 2.12 16.25 27.88
C LEU A 392 2.85 17.09 26.82
N ALA A 393 2.86 18.41 26.97
CA ALA A 393 3.60 19.30 26.08
C ALA A 393 5.12 19.01 26.12
N ASP A 394 5.66 18.68 27.31
CA ASP A 394 7.08 18.36 27.47
C ASP A 394 7.46 17.05 26.76
N VAL A 395 6.66 15.98 26.90
CA VAL A 395 6.94 14.71 26.22
C VAL A 395 6.69 14.80 24.72
N TYR A 396 5.67 15.57 24.28
CA TYR A 396 5.42 15.87 22.88
C TYR A 396 6.60 16.61 22.22
N LYS A 397 7.15 17.64 22.87
CA LYS A 397 8.35 18.34 22.36
C LYS A 397 9.56 17.43 22.27
N CYS A 398 9.70 16.48 23.19
CA CYS A 398 10.78 15.49 23.12
C CYS A 398 10.67 14.54 21.93
N PHE A 399 9.48 14.29 21.39
CA PHE A 399 9.30 13.48 20.18
C PHE A 399 10.03 14.07 18.96
N PHE A 400 10.11 15.40 18.84
CA PHE A 400 10.72 16.10 17.71
C PHE A 400 12.16 16.58 17.93
N GLY A 401 12.66 16.52 19.17
CA GLY A 401 14.05 16.84 19.53
C GLY A 401 14.48 18.28 19.21
N VAL A 402 14.41 19.19 20.18
CA VAL A 402 15.07 20.51 20.10
C VAL A 402 16.42 20.49 20.82
N SER A 403 17.43 21.14 20.23
CA SER A 403 18.86 21.01 20.58
C SER A 403 19.32 21.73 21.86
N GLU A 404 18.45 21.96 22.84
CA GLU A 404 18.82 22.57 24.12
C GLU A 404 18.22 21.77 25.29
N ASP A 405 18.89 20.67 25.61
CA ASP A 405 18.96 20.06 26.95
C ASP A 405 17.63 19.81 27.71
N THR A 406 16.72 19.02 27.13
CA THR A 406 15.60 18.41 27.90
C THR A 406 15.30 16.94 27.56
N CYS A 407 15.94 16.39 26.52
CA CYS A 407 15.65 15.04 26.01
C CYS A 407 16.97 14.25 25.87
N SER A 408 17.02 13.01 26.37
CA SER A 408 18.18 12.12 26.31
C SER A 408 17.76 10.64 26.36
N PRO A 409 18.44 9.73 25.64
CA PRO A 409 18.76 9.80 24.22
C PRO A 409 17.89 8.81 23.40
N ASP A 410 17.91 9.04 22.10
CA ASP A 410 17.45 8.20 21.00
C ASP A 410 15.94 8.15 20.72
N TYR A 411 15.58 8.74 19.58
CA TYR A 411 14.39 8.41 18.82
C TYR A 411 14.32 6.88 18.65
N ALA A 412 13.13 6.30 18.85
CA ALA A 412 12.86 4.85 18.75
C ALA A 412 13.46 3.95 19.86
N ASP A 413 13.47 4.41 21.12
CA ASP A 413 13.60 3.51 22.28
C ASP A 413 12.23 3.31 22.96
N PHE A 414 11.61 2.14 22.76
CA PHE A 414 10.33 1.76 23.38
C PHE A 414 10.39 1.60 24.90
N SER A 415 11.59 1.51 25.48
CA SER A 415 11.81 1.55 26.92
C SER A 415 11.97 2.97 27.48
N GLY A 416 12.05 4.00 26.62
CA GLY A 416 12.42 5.37 27.00
C GLY A 416 11.64 6.53 26.37
N GLU A 417 10.87 6.33 25.29
CA GLU A 417 10.11 7.40 24.64
C GLU A 417 8.89 7.79 25.48
N LYS A 418 8.91 9.02 26.01
CA LYS A 418 7.99 9.45 27.07
C LYS A 418 6.56 9.66 26.57
N LEU A 419 6.35 10.04 25.31
CA LEU A 419 5.02 10.22 24.74
C LEU A 419 4.29 8.88 24.59
N PHE A 420 4.98 7.86 24.11
CA PHE A 420 4.49 6.48 24.06
C PHE A 420 4.12 5.97 25.45
N GLN A 421 4.98 6.16 26.45
CA GLN A 421 4.69 5.76 27.84
C GLN A 421 3.45 6.48 28.41
N PHE A 422 3.29 7.76 28.10
CA PHE A 422 2.11 8.53 28.45
C PHE A 422 0.85 7.89 27.83
N GLY A 423 0.85 7.66 26.52
CA GLY A 423 -0.27 7.06 25.80
C GLY A 423 -0.63 5.65 26.28
N VAL A 424 0.37 4.81 26.57
CA VAL A 424 0.15 3.45 27.11
C VAL A 424 -0.52 3.49 28.48
N LYS A 425 -0.09 4.39 29.36
CA LYS A 425 -0.68 4.53 30.70
C LYS A 425 -2.16 4.90 30.59
N GLU A 426 -2.46 5.88 29.76
CA GLU A 426 -3.83 6.31 29.50
C GLU A 426 -4.67 5.17 28.89
N LEU A 427 -4.16 4.51 27.86
CA LEU A 427 -4.86 3.40 27.19
C LEU A 427 -5.20 2.27 28.18
N ARG A 428 -4.28 1.92 29.08
CA ARG A 428 -4.51 0.93 30.14
C ARG A 428 -5.65 1.32 31.08
N GLU A 429 -5.77 2.60 31.43
CA GLU A 429 -6.89 3.10 32.23
C GLU A 429 -8.22 2.99 31.45
N THR A 430 -8.24 3.38 30.17
CA THR A 430 -9.41 3.24 29.30
C THR A 430 -9.88 1.78 29.21
N TYR A 431 -8.95 0.83 29.08
CA TYR A 431 -9.28 -0.59 28.99
C TYR A 431 -9.88 -1.19 30.27
N LYS A 432 -9.71 -0.58 31.46
CA LYS A 432 -10.36 -1.05 32.70
C LYS A 432 -11.89 -1.02 32.62
N THR A 433 -12.45 -0.17 31.77
CA THR A 433 -13.91 0.00 31.59
C THR A 433 -14.38 -0.36 30.18
N THR A 434 -13.46 -0.77 29.31
CA THR A 434 -13.77 -1.11 27.92
C THR A 434 -14.55 -2.44 27.85
N PRO A 435 -15.69 -2.49 27.14
CA PRO A 435 -16.44 -3.73 26.96
C PRO A 435 -15.60 -4.81 26.25
N ALA A 436 -15.80 -6.07 26.65
CA ALA A 436 -15.17 -7.21 25.96
C ALA A 436 -15.51 -7.20 24.46
N GLY A 437 -14.53 -7.60 23.62
CA GLY A 437 -14.66 -7.57 22.17
C GLY A 437 -14.51 -6.18 21.54
N THR A 438 -14.16 -5.15 22.32
CA THR A 438 -13.84 -3.81 21.79
C THR A 438 -12.33 -3.60 21.72
N TYR A 439 -11.84 -3.14 20.56
CA TYR A 439 -10.49 -2.63 20.38
C TYR A 439 -10.53 -1.10 20.36
N ASN A 440 -9.81 -0.45 21.29
CA ASN A 440 -9.55 0.99 21.23
C ASN A 440 -8.33 1.22 20.32
N LEU A 441 -8.56 1.94 19.23
CA LEU A 441 -7.52 2.45 18.33
C LEU A 441 -7.19 3.88 18.82
N PRO A 442 -6.04 4.09 19.49
CA PRO A 442 -5.71 5.39 20.06
C PRO A 442 -5.16 6.33 18.98
N ILE A 443 -5.78 7.50 18.85
CA ILE A 443 -5.44 8.54 17.88
C ILE A 443 -5.17 9.82 18.64
N TYR A 444 -3.95 10.35 18.60
CA TYR A 444 -3.59 11.64 19.19
C TYR A 444 -3.33 12.69 18.12
N LEU A 445 -4.05 13.80 18.22
CA LEU A 445 -4.01 14.93 17.30
C LEU A 445 -3.39 16.13 18.04
N PHE A 446 -2.12 16.42 17.76
CA PHE A 446 -1.39 17.53 18.38
C PHE A 446 -1.58 18.80 17.56
N ASN A 447 -2.47 19.67 18.03
CA ASN A 447 -2.79 20.95 17.42
C ASN A 447 -1.95 22.04 18.08
N ASP A 448 -0.78 22.30 17.53
CA ASP A 448 0.20 23.22 18.08
C ASP A 448 -0.09 24.66 17.64
N SER A 449 0.15 25.62 18.53
CA SER A 449 0.10 27.05 18.21
C SER A 449 1.44 27.61 17.73
N THR A 450 2.47 26.77 17.67
CA THR A 450 3.83 27.09 17.24
C THR A 450 4.34 26.09 16.21
N ASN A 451 5.32 26.51 15.39
CA ASN A 451 6.00 25.62 14.45
C ASN A 451 7.11 24.82 15.17
N SER A 452 6.69 23.98 16.11
CA SER A 452 7.57 23.18 16.97
C SER A 452 8.21 21.97 16.28
N GLN A 453 7.71 21.61 15.09
CA GLN A 453 8.10 20.41 14.36
C GLN A 453 8.37 20.71 12.88
N GLY A 454 9.18 19.87 12.25
CA GLY A 454 9.77 20.13 10.94
C GLY A 454 8.86 19.92 9.73
N GLY A 455 7.53 19.91 9.89
CA GLY A 455 6.52 19.76 8.84
C GLY A 455 5.98 18.34 8.62
N LEU A 456 6.29 17.38 9.50
CA LEU A 456 5.67 16.05 9.54
C LEU A 456 4.17 16.19 9.81
N LEU A 457 3.34 15.39 9.11
CA LEU A 457 1.89 15.41 9.28
C LEU A 457 1.39 14.35 10.26
N GLY A 458 1.94 13.13 10.20
CA GLY A 458 1.49 12.04 11.05
C GLY A 458 2.46 10.87 11.06
N VAL A 459 2.14 9.88 11.89
CA VAL A 459 2.80 8.57 11.90
C VAL A 459 1.88 7.54 12.57
N ALA A 460 1.81 6.34 12.01
CA ALA A 460 1.35 5.15 12.73
C ALA A 460 2.55 4.46 13.39
N TYR A 461 2.44 4.26 14.70
CA TYR A 461 3.55 3.88 15.56
C TYR A 461 3.34 2.49 16.15
N ASP A 462 4.42 1.71 16.28
CA ASP A 462 4.40 0.37 16.85
C ASP A 462 4.91 0.31 18.29
N ASP A 463 4.78 -0.87 18.90
CA ASP A 463 5.21 -1.12 20.28
C ASP A 463 6.72 -1.14 20.49
N GLY A 464 7.50 -1.08 19.41
CA GLY A 464 8.95 -1.04 19.40
C GLY A 464 9.64 -2.35 19.81
N GLU A 465 8.88 -3.39 20.15
CA GLU A 465 9.38 -4.70 20.60
C GLU A 465 9.02 -5.82 19.60
N THR A 466 7.79 -5.80 19.10
CA THR A 466 7.23 -6.88 18.26
C THR A 466 6.72 -6.38 16.91
N GLY A 467 6.81 -5.07 16.66
CA GLY A 467 6.22 -4.39 15.53
C GLY A 467 4.69 -4.39 15.57
N THR A 468 4.08 -4.55 16.75
CA THR A 468 2.61 -4.48 16.88
C THR A 468 2.17 -3.04 16.78
N GLN A 469 1.22 -2.74 15.89
CA GLN A 469 0.63 -1.42 15.78
C GLN A 469 0.00 -0.96 17.09
N SER A 470 0.29 0.27 17.50
CA SER A 470 -0.01 0.76 18.85
C SER A 470 -0.75 2.09 18.83
N PHE A 471 -0.17 3.12 18.22
CA PHE A 471 -0.71 4.49 18.27
C PHE A 471 -0.75 5.12 16.88
N VAL A 472 -1.67 6.05 16.69
CA VAL A 472 -1.68 6.98 15.55
C VAL A 472 -1.45 8.38 16.09
N TYR A 473 -0.43 9.07 15.57
CA TYR A 473 -0.16 10.47 15.88
C TYR A 473 -0.37 11.33 14.64
N SER A 474 -0.99 12.48 14.80
CA SER A 474 -1.08 13.51 13.76
C SER A 474 -0.72 14.87 14.34
N PHE A 475 -0.09 15.70 13.53
CA PHE A 475 0.55 16.94 13.92
C PHE A 475 0.04 18.06 13.01
N LEU A 476 -0.36 19.17 13.61
CA LEU A 476 -0.72 20.38 12.89
C LEU A 476 -0.05 21.57 13.57
N THR A 477 0.67 22.35 12.78
CA THR A 477 1.28 23.62 13.20
C THR A 477 0.71 24.76 12.36
N PRO A 478 0.90 26.03 12.76
CA PRO A 478 0.44 27.17 11.98
C PRO A 478 0.88 27.14 10.51
N ASP A 479 2.15 26.81 10.22
CA ASP A 479 2.65 26.76 8.84
C ASP A 479 1.97 25.67 7.99
N LEU A 480 1.65 24.51 8.60
CA LEU A 480 0.96 23.44 7.90
C LEU A 480 -0.51 23.78 7.63
N PHE A 481 -1.16 24.42 8.61
CA PHE A 481 -2.52 24.91 8.45
C PHE A 481 -2.60 25.98 7.35
N ASP A 482 -1.68 26.96 7.37
CA ASP A 482 -1.57 28.01 6.34
C ASP A 482 -1.20 27.45 4.97
N PHE A 483 -0.46 26.34 4.92
CA PHE A 483 -0.21 25.62 3.68
C PHE A 483 -1.47 24.96 3.11
N GLY A 484 -2.39 24.57 3.99
CA GLY A 484 -3.70 24.02 3.65
C GLY A 484 -4.01 22.65 4.22
N TYR A 485 -3.29 22.15 5.21
CA TYR A 485 -3.59 20.85 5.83
C TYR A 485 -4.57 20.98 7.00
N GLY A 486 -5.44 19.99 7.15
CA GLY A 486 -6.15 19.68 8.39
C GLY A 486 -5.83 18.28 8.93
N PHE A 487 -6.48 17.90 10.01
CA PHE A 487 -6.28 16.58 10.64
C PHE A 487 -7.07 15.47 9.97
N THR A 488 -8.21 15.73 9.32
CA THR A 488 -9.10 14.66 8.86
C THR A 488 -8.39 13.74 7.89
N ASP A 489 -7.75 14.30 6.86
CA ASP A 489 -7.10 13.51 5.82
C ASP A 489 -5.87 12.78 6.36
N THR A 490 -5.03 13.49 7.13
CA THR A 490 -3.87 12.92 7.81
C THR A 490 -4.25 11.78 8.77
N SER A 491 -5.26 11.97 9.61
CA SER A 491 -5.69 10.94 10.57
C SER A 491 -6.26 9.71 9.86
N VAL A 492 -6.94 9.88 8.73
CA VAL A 492 -7.41 8.76 7.90
C VAL A 492 -6.22 8.02 7.29
N HIS A 493 -5.19 8.73 6.80
CA HIS A 493 -3.95 8.16 6.29
C HIS A 493 -3.27 7.28 7.34
N GLU A 494 -2.97 7.83 8.52
CA GLU A 494 -2.27 7.10 9.58
C GLU A 494 -3.10 5.94 10.15
N THR A 495 -4.41 6.13 10.29
CA THR A 495 -5.31 5.03 10.66
C THR A 495 -5.30 3.93 9.58
N GLY A 496 -5.11 4.29 8.31
CA GLY A 496 -4.89 3.35 7.22
C GLY A 496 -3.68 2.45 7.45
N HIS A 497 -2.53 3.02 7.86
CA HIS A 497 -1.35 2.26 8.26
C HIS A 497 -1.64 1.34 9.45
N HIS A 498 -2.23 1.86 10.52
CA HIS A 498 -2.60 1.07 11.71
C HIS A 498 -3.51 -0.13 11.34
N LEU A 499 -4.35 0.05 10.32
CA LEU A 499 -5.21 -0.97 9.74
C LEU A 499 -4.56 -1.73 8.56
N SER A 500 -3.23 -1.77 8.49
CA SER A 500 -2.33 -2.57 7.64
C SER A 500 -1.91 -2.00 6.28
N LEU A 501 -2.43 -0.86 5.84
CA LEU A 501 -2.08 -0.31 4.52
C LEU A 501 -0.64 0.23 4.46
N SER A 502 -0.03 0.17 3.29
CA SER A 502 1.29 0.74 3.02
C SER A 502 1.15 2.01 2.17
N HIS A 503 2.16 2.87 2.20
CA HIS A 503 2.30 3.91 1.19
C HIS A 503 2.48 3.27 -0.20
N PRO A 504 2.14 4.00 -1.27
CA PRO A 504 2.36 3.53 -2.63
C PRO A 504 3.74 3.91 -3.19
N HIS A 505 4.71 4.30 -2.36
CA HIS A 505 6.06 4.69 -2.80
C HIS A 505 7.21 3.94 -2.11
N ASP A 506 6.97 3.25 -0.99
CA ASP A 506 7.95 2.34 -0.38
C ASP A 506 7.34 0.95 -0.12
N GLY A 507 8.15 -0.08 -0.32
CA GLY A 507 7.64 -1.43 -0.34
C GLY A 507 8.69 -2.51 -0.13
N TYR A 508 8.29 -3.72 -0.52
CA TYR A 508 9.11 -4.91 -0.44
C TYR A 508 8.90 -5.73 -1.71
N ASP A 509 9.98 -6.27 -2.28
CA ASP A 509 9.96 -7.25 -3.34
C ASP A 509 10.36 -8.60 -2.74
N SER A 510 9.43 -9.56 -2.73
CA SER A 510 9.66 -10.83 -2.04
C SER A 510 10.58 -11.79 -2.78
N GLU A 511 10.67 -11.72 -4.11
CA GLU A 511 11.57 -12.59 -4.88
C GLU A 511 13.02 -12.16 -4.75
N GLN A 512 13.26 -10.85 -4.74
CA GLN A 512 14.57 -10.28 -4.53
C GLN A 512 14.93 -10.15 -3.05
N ASN A 513 13.94 -10.34 -2.17
CA ASN A 513 14.04 -10.05 -0.75
C ASN A 513 14.63 -8.65 -0.53
N LEU A 514 13.95 -7.62 -1.05
CA LEU A 514 14.46 -6.26 -1.12
C LEU A 514 13.40 -5.27 -0.65
N SER A 515 13.69 -4.51 0.40
CA SER A 515 12.93 -3.30 0.73
C SER A 515 13.46 -2.12 -0.07
N TYR A 516 12.59 -1.30 -0.63
CA TYR A 516 12.96 -0.15 -1.47
C TYR A 516 11.98 1.00 -1.32
N GLY A 517 12.44 2.22 -1.59
CA GLY A 517 11.62 3.42 -1.72
C GLY A 517 12.22 4.37 -2.78
N PRO A 518 11.75 5.62 -2.85
CA PRO A 518 12.09 6.56 -3.92
C PRO A 518 13.46 7.22 -3.70
N SER A 519 14.54 6.46 -3.87
CA SER A 519 15.93 6.95 -3.84
C SER A 519 16.82 6.04 -4.69
N GLY A 520 17.87 6.61 -5.28
CA GLY A 520 18.87 5.86 -6.03
C GLY A 520 18.27 5.12 -7.23
N ASP A 521 18.57 3.83 -7.38
CA ASP A 521 18.07 2.97 -8.47
C ASP A 521 16.54 2.86 -8.54
N PHE A 522 15.82 3.28 -7.49
CA PHE A 522 14.37 3.19 -7.37
C PHE A 522 13.69 4.55 -7.33
N HIS A 523 14.38 5.67 -7.57
CA HIS A 523 13.78 7.01 -7.45
C HIS A 523 12.44 7.19 -8.21
N PHE A 524 12.28 6.52 -9.35
CA PHE A 524 11.04 6.51 -10.14
C PHE A 524 9.80 5.95 -9.41
N VAL A 525 9.94 5.19 -8.32
CA VAL A 525 8.79 4.56 -7.65
C VAL A 525 7.85 5.55 -6.96
N ASN A 526 8.28 6.81 -6.78
CA ASN A 526 7.41 7.93 -6.40
C ASN A 526 6.21 8.08 -7.36
N THR A 527 6.27 7.56 -8.59
CA THR A 527 5.11 7.55 -9.48
C THR A 527 3.93 6.74 -8.92
N GLY A 528 4.14 5.87 -7.93
CA GLY A 528 3.06 5.16 -7.24
C GLY A 528 2.17 6.09 -6.39
N ASP A 529 2.70 7.22 -5.91
CA ASP A 529 1.88 8.28 -5.31
C ASP A 529 0.82 8.80 -6.29
N GLN A 530 1.05 8.68 -7.59
CA GLN A 530 0.09 9.00 -8.63
C GLN A 530 -0.95 7.87 -8.78
N SER A 531 -1.67 7.59 -7.69
CA SER A 531 -2.76 6.63 -7.58
C SER A 531 -3.87 7.18 -6.68
N ALA A 532 -5.08 6.65 -6.80
CA ALA A 532 -6.29 7.14 -6.15
C ALA A 532 -6.40 6.66 -4.70
N THR A 533 -5.43 7.03 -3.86
CA THR A 533 -5.34 6.60 -2.46
C THR A 533 -5.00 7.76 -1.54
N ILE A 534 -5.64 7.81 -0.38
CA ILE A 534 -5.25 8.72 0.69
C ILE A 534 -3.88 8.36 1.30
N MET A 535 -3.39 7.14 1.07
CA MET A 535 -2.04 6.71 1.47
C MET A 535 -0.91 7.39 0.68
N SER A 536 -1.25 8.23 -0.30
CA SER A 536 -0.27 8.94 -1.10
C SER A 536 0.10 10.29 -0.48
N TYR A 537 1.36 10.71 -0.67
CA TYR A 537 1.82 12.05 -0.32
C TYR A 537 1.50 13.13 -1.36
N ASN A 538 0.91 12.79 -2.51
CA ASN A 538 0.50 13.79 -3.49
C ASN A 538 -0.79 14.54 -3.10
N ASP A 539 -1.50 14.11 -2.07
CA ASP A 539 -2.71 14.75 -1.58
C ASP A 539 -3.77 14.95 -2.66
N LEU A 540 -3.93 14.00 -3.61
CA LEU A 540 -4.92 14.09 -4.69
C LEU A 540 -6.14 13.17 -4.51
N SER A 541 -6.12 12.27 -3.53
CA SER A 541 -7.27 11.46 -3.12
C SER A 541 -7.57 11.65 -1.64
N ARG A 542 -8.84 11.47 -1.25
CA ARG A 542 -9.33 11.66 0.13
C ARG A 542 -9.92 10.39 0.74
N THR A 543 -9.81 9.30 0.01
CA THR A 543 -10.40 8.00 0.36
C THR A 543 -9.45 6.88 -0.04
N PHE A 544 -9.68 5.71 0.53
CA PHE A 544 -9.05 4.48 0.08
C PHE A 544 -9.57 4.07 -1.30
N GLY A 545 -8.67 3.87 -2.24
CA GLY A 545 -8.96 3.40 -3.59
C GLY A 545 -9.17 1.89 -3.64
N GLN A 546 -9.53 1.38 -4.82
CA GLN A 546 -9.76 -0.03 -5.08
C GLN A 546 -8.54 -0.90 -4.72
N PHE A 547 -7.32 -0.42 -4.98
CA PHE A 547 -6.09 -1.14 -4.63
C PHE A 547 -5.90 -1.33 -3.12
N ASN A 548 -6.25 -0.31 -2.32
CA ASN A 548 -6.23 -0.42 -0.86
C ASN A 548 -7.29 -1.43 -0.38
N LEU A 549 -8.51 -1.33 -0.91
CA LEU A 549 -9.63 -2.20 -0.54
C LEU A 549 -9.34 -3.66 -0.88
N ASP A 550 -8.84 -3.94 -2.09
CA ASP A 550 -8.44 -5.28 -2.50
C ASP A 550 -7.38 -5.85 -1.55
N SER A 551 -6.33 -5.09 -1.27
CA SER A 551 -5.25 -5.50 -0.37
C SER A 551 -5.77 -5.81 1.03
N GLN A 552 -6.56 -4.89 1.60
CA GLN A 552 -7.13 -5.06 2.92
C GLN A 552 -8.01 -6.31 3.02
N TYR A 553 -8.90 -6.53 2.05
CA TYR A 553 -9.83 -7.67 2.09
C TYR A 553 -9.11 -9.01 1.85
N ARG A 554 -8.02 -9.02 1.09
CA ARG A 554 -7.14 -10.20 1.00
C ARG A 554 -6.50 -10.52 2.35
N TYR A 555 -5.94 -9.52 3.03
CA TYR A 555 -5.33 -9.72 4.35
C TYR A 555 -6.34 -10.19 5.38
N LEU A 556 -7.56 -9.62 5.40
CA LEU A 556 -8.63 -10.06 6.29
C LEU A 556 -9.05 -11.50 6.01
N THR A 557 -9.16 -11.89 4.75
CA THR A 557 -9.49 -13.29 4.39
C THR A 557 -8.46 -14.26 4.96
N ALA A 558 -7.16 -13.95 4.79
CA ALA A 558 -6.07 -14.76 5.33
C ALA A 558 -6.02 -14.74 6.87
N ALA A 559 -6.28 -13.58 7.50
CA ALA A 559 -6.34 -13.45 8.95
C ALA A 559 -7.46 -14.31 9.55
N TYR A 560 -8.67 -14.28 8.99
CA TYR A 560 -9.78 -15.12 9.47
C TYR A 560 -9.52 -16.60 9.26
N LEU A 561 -8.90 -17.01 8.15
CA LEU A 561 -8.48 -18.40 7.91
C LEU A 561 -7.54 -18.88 9.02
N ASN A 562 -6.48 -18.11 9.26
CA ASN A 562 -5.45 -18.46 10.23
C ASN A 562 -5.95 -18.42 11.68
N ASN A 563 -6.76 -17.44 12.03
CA ASN A 563 -7.39 -17.38 13.34
C ASN A 563 -8.38 -18.54 13.56
N THR A 564 -9.08 -18.98 12.51
CA THR A 564 -9.95 -20.17 12.60
C THR A 564 -9.14 -21.44 12.87
N ASN A 565 -8.03 -21.64 12.16
CA ASN A 565 -7.12 -22.77 12.39
C ASN A 565 -6.54 -22.76 13.82
N ALA A 566 -6.20 -21.58 14.34
CA ALA A 566 -5.72 -21.42 15.72
C ALA A 566 -6.81 -21.76 16.75
N ILE A 567 -8.05 -21.30 16.55
CA ILE A 567 -9.17 -21.63 17.46
C ILE A 567 -9.47 -23.13 17.45
N LEU A 568 -9.47 -23.77 16.29
CA LEU A 568 -9.68 -25.22 16.21
C LEU A 568 -8.58 -25.99 16.95
N GLU A 569 -7.34 -25.51 16.94
CA GLU A 569 -6.28 -26.09 17.76
C GLU A 569 -6.54 -25.94 19.27
N LEU A 570 -7.03 -24.79 19.72
CA LEU A 570 -7.44 -24.60 21.12
C LEU A 570 -8.57 -25.57 21.50
N VAL A 571 -9.56 -25.74 20.63
CA VAL A 571 -10.68 -26.68 20.81
C VAL A 571 -10.18 -28.12 20.89
N ARG A 572 -9.21 -28.49 20.04
CA ARG A 572 -8.58 -29.81 20.04
C ARG A 572 -7.86 -30.06 21.36
N ARG A 573 -7.03 -29.12 21.83
CA ARG A 573 -6.32 -29.20 23.12
C ARG A 573 -7.25 -29.27 24.32
N ALA A 574 -8.43 -28.65 24.23
CA ALA A 574 -9.46 -28.72 25.26
C ALA A 574 -10.28 -30.03 25.23
N ASN A 575 -9.99 -30.96 24.33
CA ASN A 575 -10.78 -32.18 24.09
C ASN A 575 -12.26 -31.90 23.78
N LYS A 576 -12.53 -30.82 23.03
CA LYS A 576 -13.89 -30.39 22.66
C LYS A 576 -14.20 -30.54 21.16
N ALA A 577 -13.35 -31.25 20.41
CA ALA A 577 -13.49 -31.38 18.96
C ALA A 577 -14.88 -31.89 18.53
N GLY A 578 -15.42 -32.91 19.23
CA GLY A 578 -16.77 -33.43 18.95
C GLY A 578 -17.89 -32.39 19.09
N SER A 579 -17.77 -31.46 20.04
CA SER A 579 -18.77 -30.40 20.26
C SER A 579 -18.73 -29.28 19.21
N VAL A 580 -17.60 -29.14 18.49
CA VAL A 580 -17.38 -28.06 17.51
C VAL A 580 -17.32 -28.59 16.07
N SER A 581 -17.32 -29.91 15.86
CA SER A 581 -17.14 -30.56 14.55
C SER A 581 -18.10 -30.05 13.48
N SER A 582 -19.40 -29.90 13.78
CA SER A 582 -20.37 -29.38 12.81
C SER A 582 -20.09 -27.92 12.40
N ALA A 583 -19.67 -27.08 13.35
CA ALA A 583 -19.29 -25.69 13.07
C ALA A 583 -17.99 -25.63 12.25
N ALA A 584 -17.01 -26.49 12.55
CA ALA A 584 -15.77 -26.61 11.79
C ALA A 584 -16.02 -27.03 10.34
N GLN A 585 -16.86 -28.03 10.09
CA GLN A 585 -17.23 -28.49 8.74
C GLN A 585 -18.02 -27.43 7.96
N SER A 586 -18.94 -26.72 8.62
CA SER A 586 -19.64 -25.59 7.99
C SER A 586 -18.70 -24.45 7.64
N ALA A 587 -17.77 -24.09 8.54
CA ALA A 587 -16.77 -23.07 8.29
C ALA A 587 -15.83 -23.47 7.15
N ASP A 588 -15.39 -24.73 7.10
CA ASP A 588 -14.58 -25.27 6.01
C ASP A 588 -15.23 -25.07 4.63
N SER A 589 -16.54 -25.39 4.52
CA SER A 589 -17.30 -25.12 3.31
C SER A 589 -17.36 -23.63 2.95
N LYS A 590 -17.43 -22.74 3.94
CA LYS A 590 -17.35 -21.29 3.70
C LYS A 590 -15.96 -20.87 3.23
N PHE A 591 -14.88 -21.43 3.76
CA PHE A 591 -13.52 -21.14 3.30
C PHE A 591 -13.23 -21.65 1.89
N VAL A 592 -13.81 -22.80 1.49
CA VAL A 592 -13.78 -23.25 0.09
C VAL A 592 -14.47 -22.24 -0.84
N GLN A 593 -15.63 -21.72 -0.43
CA GLN A 593 -16.34 -20.68 -1.19
C GLN A 593 -15.58 -19.34 -1.17
N ALA A 594 -14.98 -18.97 -0.04
CA ALA A 594 -14.16 -17.78 0.10
C ALA A 594 -12.98 -17.83 -0.88
N LYS A 595 -12.30 -18.98 -0.99
CA LYS A 595 -11.23 -19.17 -1.99
C LYS A 595 -11.76 -18.98 -3.42
N THR A 596 -12.95 -19.51 -3.73
CA THR A 596 -13.56 -19.32 -5.05
C THR A 596 -13.83 -17.84 -5.36
N LYS A 597 -14.31 -17.07 -4.37
CA LYS A 597 -14.50 -15.62 -4.49
C LYS A 597 -13.18 -14.86 -4.62
N TYR A 598 -12.17 -15.27 -3.86
CA TYR A 598 -10.82 -14.72 -3.90
C TYR A 598 -10.18 -14.90 -5.29
N ASP A 599 -10.25 -16.11 -5.84
CA ASP A 599 -9.76 -16.44 -7.19
C ASP A 599 -10.53 -15.66 -8.28
N ALA A 600 -11.79 -15.28 -8.00
CA ALA A 600 -12.63 -14.45 -8.88
C ALA A 600 -12.46 -12.93 -8.68
N LEU A 601 -11.48 -12.50 -7.87
CA LEU A 601 -11.23 -11.10 -7.48
C LEU A 601 -12.39 -10.40 -6.73
N ASP A 602 -13.31 -11.17 -6.15
CA ASP A 602 -14.34 -10.69 -5.22
C ASP A 602 -13.80 -10.77 -3.79
N TYR A 603 -12.83 -9.91 -3.49
CA TYR A 603 -12.11 -9.98 -2.22
C TYR A 603 -12.98 -9.61 -1.01
N LEU A 604 -13.92 -8.67 -1.15
CA LEU A 604 -14.89 -8.36 -0.09
C LEU A 604 -15.80 -9.58 0.19
N GLY A 605 -16.32 -10.23 -0.85
CA GLY A 605 -17.12 -11.45 -0.70
C GLY A 605 -16.32 -12.60 -0.10
N ALA A 606 -15.03 -12.74 -0.45
CA ALA A 606 -14.14 -13.71 0.16
C ALA A 606 -13.95 -13.43 1.66
N ALA A 607 -13.68 -12.17 2.02
CA ALA A 607 -13.49 -11.76 3.40
C ALA A 607 -14.76 -11.94 4.24
N GLN A 608 -15.95 -11.69 3.67
CA GLN A 608 -17.24 -11.92 4.34
C GLN A 608 -17.45 -13.41 4.65
N LEU A 609 -17.24 -14.30 3.67
CA LEU A 609 -17.38 -15.74 3.87
C LEU A 609 -16.37 -16.28 4.90
N ALA A 610 -15.13 -15.79 4.85
CA ALA A 610 -14.08 -16.13 5.81
C ALA A 610 -14.44 -15.65 7.23
N HIS A 611 -14.95 -14.42 7.36
CA HIS A 611 -15.46 -13.88 8.62
C HIS A 611 -16.60 -14.72 9.18
N ASP A 612 -17.59 -15.09 8.36
CA ASP A 612 -18.73 -15.90 8.80
C ASP A 612 -18.31 -17.32 9.25
N GLY A 613 -17.34 -17.92 8.56
CA GLY A 613 -16.73 -19.19 8.95
C GLY A 613 -16.00 -19.08 10.30
N TYR A 614 -15.17 -18.05 10.42
CA TYR A 614 -14.46 -17.71 11.65
C TYR A 614 -15.40 -17.50 12.84
N ARG A 615 -16.44 -16.67 12.70
CA ARG A 615 -17.43 -16.41 13.77
C ARG A 615 -18.17 -17.67 14.18
N SER A 616 -18.55 -18.52 13.21
CA SER A 616 -19.22 -19.80 13.50
C SER A 616 -18.37 -20.69 14.42
N VAL A 617 -17.07 -20.80 14.14
CA VAL A 617 -16.12 -21.59 14.95
C VAL A 617 -15.85 -20.93 16.30
N LEU A 618 -15.63 -19.62 16.34
CA LEU A 618 -15.41 -18.87 17.57
C LEU A 618 -16.58 -19.01 18.54
N SER A 619 -17.82 -18.81 18.07
CA SER A 619 -19.02 -18.96 18.87
C SER A 619 -19.19 -20.38 19.38
N ALA A 620 -18.98 -21.41 18.54
CA ALA A 620 -19.07 -22.81 18.95
C ALA A 620 -17.99 -23.18 19.99
N ALA A 621 -16.76 -22.69 19.82
CA ALA A 621 -15.68 -22.90 20.77
C ALA A 621 -16.01 -22.29 22.14
N LYS A 622 -16.49 -21.04 22.17
CA LYS A 622 -16.91 -20.37 23.40
C LYS A 622 -18.09 -21.09 24.07
N SER A 623 -19.10 -21.51 23.30
CA SER A 623 -20.24 -22.29 23.82
C SER A 623 -19.81 -23.66 24.37
N ALA A 624 -18.75 -24.26 23.83
CA ALA A 624 -18.16 -25.50 24.33
C ALA A 624 -17.27 -25.30 25.58
N GLY A 625 -17.14 -24.06 26.06
CA GLY A 625 -16.32 -23.68 27.22
C GLY A 625 -14.83 -23.59 26.93
N VAL A 626 -14.42 -23.45 25.66
CA VAL A 626 -13.02 -23.27 25.28
C VAL A 626 -12.63 -21.80 25.47
N PRO A 627 -11.60 -21.49 26.27
CA PRO A 627 -11.15 -20.12 26.44
C PRO A 627 -10.44 -19.66 25.15
N VAL A 628 -11.09 -18.74 24.44
CA VAL A 628 -10.51 -18.02 23.31
C VAL A 628 -10.44 -16.56 23.73
N THR A 629 -9.23 -16.01 23.83
CA THR A 629 -8.97 -14.69 24.39
C THR A 629 -8.29 -13.78 23.37
N ALA A 630 -8.77 -12.54 23.29
CA ALA A 630 -8.15 -11.48 22.50
C ALA A 630 -6.71 -11.20 22.97
N TYR A 631 -5.80 -11.06 22.01
CA TYR A 631 -4.46 -10.55 22.31
C TYR A 631 -4.53 -9.06 22.66
N LYS A 632 -3.89 -8.69 23.77
CA LYS A 632 -3.86 -7.33 24.30
C LYS A 632 -2.44 -6.80 24.32
N TRP A 633 -2.01 -6.20 23.22
CA TRP A 633 -0.63 -5.72 23.06
C TRP A 633 -0.18 -4.82 24.23
N TYR A 634 -1.05 -3.92 24.71
CA TYR A 634 -0.77 -2.97 25.78
C TYR A 634 -0.56 -3.58 27.18
N GLU A 635 -1.02 -4.81 27.42
CA GLU A 635 -0.74 -5.59 28.65
C GLU A 635 0.57 -6.38 28.53
N ASN A 636 1.10 -6.56 27.32
CA ASN A 636 2.24 -7.42 27.03
C ASN A 636 3.55 -6.65 26.71
N LEU A 637 3.62 -5.37 27.10
CA LEU A 637 4.74 -4.45 26.83
C LEU A 637 5.99 -4.65 27.72
N ASN A 638 6.18 -5.84 28.29
CA ASN A 638 7.38 -6.27 29.04
C ASN A 638 7.42 -7.82 29.12
N GLY A 639 6.73 -8.49 28.18
CA GLY A 639 6.15 -9.80 28.39
C GLY A 639 6.57 -10.86 27.39
N LEU A 640 7.59 -10.57 26.57
CA LEU A 640 8.27 -11.58 25.78
C LEU A 640 9.76 -11.68 26.14
N GLU A 641 10.14 -11.53 27.40
CA GLU A 641 11.46 -12.05 27.85
C GLU A 641 11.66 -13.56 27.53
N GLY A 642 10.60 -14.26 27.10
CA GLY A 642 10.64 -15.62 26.55
C GLY A 642 10.08 -15.84 25.13
N LEU A 643 9.59 -14.83 24.41
CA LEU A 643 9.19 -14.94 22.99
C LEU A 643 9.76 -13.80 22.10
N SER A 644 10.53 -12.89 22.69
CA SER A 644 11.30 -11.89 21.97
C SER A 644 12.35 -12.64 21.19
N VAL A 645 12.48 -12.21 19.95
CA VAL A 645 13.60 -12.49 19.07
C VAL A 645 14.87 -12.37 19.92
N GLY A 646 15.62 -13.48 20.03
CA GLY A 646 16.57 -13.73 21.12
C GLY A 646 17.20 -12.47 21.69
N GLN A 647 16.89 -12.15 22.96
CA GLN A 647 17.46 -11.06 23.76
C GLN A 647 18.20 -9.96 22.95
N GLY A 648 17.48 -8.91 22.53
CA GLY A 648 18.10 -7.69 22.02
C GLY A 648 18.13 -7.50 20.50
N ALA A 649 17.27 -8.17 19.72
CA ALA A 649 17.12 -7.84 18.31
C ALA A 649 16.43 -6.47 18.12
N LYS A 650 17.21 -5.44 17.82
CA LYS A 650 16.70 -4.11 17.44
C LYS A 650 16.02 -4.17 16.07
N MET A 651 15.00 -3.35 15.86
CA MET A 651 14.37 -3.17 14.55
C MET A 651 15.44 -2.85 13.49
N ARG A 652 15.35 -3.52 12.34
CA ARG A 652 16.13 -3.14 11.16
C ARG A 652 15.53 -1.87 10.57
N PHE A 653 16.08 -0.73 10.95
CA PHE A 653 15.68 0.58 10.44
C PHE A 653 16.67 1.07 9.38
N SER A 654 16.17 1.69 8.32
CA SER A 654 16.95 2.45 7.34
C SER A 654 16.59 3.93 7.48
N PRO A 655 17.55 4.85 7.66
CA PRO A 655 17.27 6.29 7.74
C PRO A 655 17.04 6.95 6.36
N THR A 656 17.11 6.17 5.29
CA THR A 656 16.94 6.62 3.90
C THR A 656 16.05 5.63 3.15
N PHE A 657 15.50 6.04 2.00
CA PHE A 657 14.77 5.14 1.11
C PHE A 657 15.66 4.29 0.19
N LYS A 658 16.99 4.32 0.37
CA LYS A 658 17.90 3.47 -0.41
C LYS A 658 17.56 2.00 -0.20
N ALA A 659 17.50 1.26 -1.29
CA ALA A 659 17.11 -0.15 -1.25
C ALA A 659 18.02 -0.98 -0.32
N GLN A 660 17.41 -1.86 0.47
CA GLN A 660 18.06 -2.71 1.46
C GLN A 660 17.65 -4.17 1.26
N THR A 661 18.60 -5.10 1.36
CA THR A 661 18.27 -6.53 1.37
C THR A 661 17.53 -6.91 2.64
N GLY A 662 16.46 -7.66 2.49
CA GLY A 662 15.53 -8.06 3.54
C GLY A 662 14.56 -6.94 3.93
N VAL A 663 13.64 -7.27 4.82
CA VAL A 663 12.67 -6.30 5.32
C VAL A 663 13.34 -5.32 6.28
N VAL A 664 13.12 -4.03 6.05
CA VAL A 664 13.51 -2.93 6.94
C VAL A 664 12.33 -1.98 7.12
N ALA A 665 12.32 -1.25 8.24
CA ALA A 665 11.47 -0.08 8.42
C ALA A 665 12.16 1.14 7.79
N PHE A 666 11.45 1.86 6.94
CA PHE A 666 11.88 3.15 6.40
C PHE A 666 11.39 4.30 7.29
N PRO A 667 11.95 5.52 7.17
CA PRO A 667 11.32 6.69 7.79
C PRO A 667 9.93 6.91 7.17
N GLU A 668 9.04 7.59 7.90
CA GLU A 668 7.76 8.05 7.37
C GLU A 668 7.97 8.89 6.10
N GLU A 669 8.81 9.92 6.20
CA GLU A 669 9.24 10.70 5.04
C GLU A 669 10.70 11.16 5.18
N THR A 670 11.39 11.37 4.06
CA THR A 670 12.68 12.07 4.06
C THR A 670 12.48 13.58 4.04
N ALA A 671 13.52 14.34 4.40
CA ALA A 671 13.53 15.80 4.22
C ALA A 671 13.24 16.22 2.77
N TYR A 672 13.69 15.40 1.81
CA TYR A 672 13.42 15.61 0.38
C TYR A 672 11.94 15.44 0.04
N GLN A 673 11.33 14.31 0.40
CA GLN A 673 9.90 14.07 0.17
C GLN A 673 9.03 15.10 0.88
N ARG A 674 9.37 15.49 2.11
CA ARG A 674 8.68 16.56 2.82
C ARG A 674 8.69 17.86 2.02
N LYS A 675 9.85 18.24 1.47
CA LYS A 675 9.98 19.44 0.63
C LYS A 675 9.13 19.34 -0.65
N LEU A 676 9.05 18.17 -1.28
CA LEU A 676 8.16 17.93 -2.42
C LEU A 676 6.68 18.09 -2.03
N ARG A 677 6.26 17.45 -0.93
CA ARG A 677 4.89 17.54 -0.39
C ARG A 677 4.53 18.98 -0.01
N LEU A 678 5.45 19.75 0.57
CA LEU A 678 5.24 21.15 0.92
C LEU A 678 5.52 22.15 -0.23
N SER A 679 5.62 21.69 -1.48
CA SER A 679 5.75 22.57 -2.65
C SER A 679 4.40 22.87 -3.33
N LYS A 680 4.27 24.04 -3.95
CA LYS A 680 3.06 24.51 -4.68
C LYS A 680 3.26 24.55 -6.19
#